data_AF-A0A9D3N8S6-F1
#
_entry.id   AF-A0A9D3N8S6-F1
#
_cell.length_a   1.000
_cell.length_b   1.000
_cell.length_c   1.000
_cell.angle_alpha   90.00
_cell.angle_beta   90.00
_cell.angle_gamma   90.00
#
_symmetry.space_group_name_H-M   'P 1'
#
loop_
_entity.id
_entity.type
_entity.pdbx_description
1 polymer ?
#
loop_
_entity_poly.entity_id
_entity_poly.type
_entity_poly.pdbx_seq_one_letter_code
_entity_poly.pdbx_strand_id
1 'polypeptide(L)'
;MDDIEISEDRDKLKRGLVKAMQCVATISSAAAVVNPIFGVAGSLIRVVIHHVDDEEIQKLRREFVSVNRALDEISRQNQGTLLQIKKETLDGQYSQVENNLRNQFRKFMEVVKARPEHVESKRDDFEESYANDLGDQNLHTLYDGVMGKPKLFSQPILDVYMTCSKGERSVMERLCTHITYLFCVGLIALMGYAAIIGDDEEGLREEWAMKMEEVQEKMQEAPPEGFCGSSSFSAMPSPLERVVAQKKEAIEAVMELFERGSEALASAVGEIFPLCEAAAPVLKLALDNVESKEVVFVKEQFLVVRNRLDVISSQLEDINSEIQKGRVDSQYFTVEENIRNQFRKYLDILEAKPQFQEVKQRLFLDHFSKTGGEKNLYVLYDALMGRNTFGESILDVVERYEARNRRVLEDFCVRMKELFCLGLIVLLGHCALTQGEDMEQEKLSEWSVSIQEVETKMKAVIEECVKSFPEQACLDVQKLVHEKEGGNLQDMAQELLSFLEKKYDWVKWSVRIINHSGSSNWRIWRNWRTRDNFQYVKGQNWFDVLQVEDNNIVVSYSSNPQPLSKDTIQLLMDGPGKKGDAEAVVENLEKPLSGFMVHAVSRRKQSFAAWNFPEDCHYWEIHKNVALCVHSDE
;
A
#
# COMPACT_ATOMS: atom_id res chain seq x y z
N MET A 1 10.05 -51.43 20.53
CA MET A 1 10.80 -50.20 20.86
C MET A 1 9.88 -49.03 20.52
N ASP A 2 9.44 -48.98 19.26
CA ASP A 2 8.09 -48.76 18.72
C ASP A 2 7.06 -48.18 19.72
N ASP A 3 6.49 -48.98 20.65
CA ASP A 3 5.44 -48.53 21.59
C ASP A 3 5.86 -47.33 22.48
N ILE A 4 7.15 -47.20 22.80
CA ILE A 4 7.68 -46.10 23.63
C ILE A 4 7.82 -44.84 22.78
N GLU A 5 8.31 -44.98 21.55
CA GLU A 5 8.54 -43.90 20.59
C GLU A 5 7.20 -43.28 20.13
N ILE A 6 6.19 -44.11 19.87
CA ILE A 6 4.81 -43.69 19.57
C ILE A 6 4.17 -42.96 20.76
N SER A 7 4.45 -43.38 22.00
CA SER A 7 3.96 -42.70 23.20
C SER A 7 4.60 -41.33 23.37
N GLU A 8 5.91 -41.22 23.15
CA GLU A 8 6.65 -39.97 23.31
C GLU A 8 6.24 -38.92 22.27
N ASP A 9 6.03 -39.33 21.01
CA ASP A 9 5.52 -38.45 19.95
C ASP A 9 4.07 -38.00 20.20
N ARG A 10 3.20 -38.89 20.73
CA ARG A 10 1.83 -38.47 21.13
C ARG A 10 1.87 -37.43 22.24
N ASP A 11 2.84 -37.49 23.16
CA ASP A 11 3.01 -36.49 24.20
C ASP A 11 3.66 -35.18 23.70
N LYS A 12 4.54 -35.21 22.68
CA LYS A 12 4.99 -34.00 21.96
C LYS A 12 3.80 -33.27 21.32
N LEU A 13 2.96 -33.99 20.57
CA LEU A 13 1.76 -33.45 19.93
C LEU A 13 0.78 -32.82 20.94
N LYS A 14 0.57 -33.47 22.09
CA LYS A 14 -0.24 -32.91 23.18
C LYS A 14 0.38 -31.63 23.76
N ARG A 15 1.71 -31.57 23.96
CA ARG A 15 2.38 -30.36 24.45
C ARG A 15 2.26 -29.20 23.45
N GLY A 16 2.43 -29.46 22.15
CA GLY A 16 2.22 -28.46 21.09
C GLY A 16 0.77 -27.92 21.10
N LEU A 17 -0.23 -28.81 21.22
CA LEU A 17 -1.62 -28.42 21.38
C LEU A 17 -1.85 -27.55 22.63
N VAL A 18 -1.29 -27.91 23.79
CA VAL A 18 -1.42 -27.11 25.03
C VAL A 18 -0.79 -25.72 24.88
N LYS A 19 0.41 -25.60 24.27
CA LYS A 19 1.03 -24.29 24.01
C LYS A 19 0.20 -23.44 23.03
N ALA A 20 -0.37 -24.05 21.99
CA ALA A 20 -1.28 -23.36 21.08
C ALA A 20 -2.52 -22.85 21.83
N MET A 21 -3.10 -23.70 22.68
CA MET A 21 -4.25 -23.37 23.50
C MET A 21 -3.96 -22.29 24.52
N GLN A 22 -2.72 -22.18 25.04
CA GLN A 22 -2.30 -21.03 25.86
C GLN A 22 -2.30 -19.72 25.05
N CYS A 23 -1.78 -19.72 23.82
CA CYS A 23 -1.85 -18.55 22.93
C CYS A 23 -3.30 -18.16 22.58
N VAL A 24 -4.15 -19.14 22.28
CA VAL A 24 -5.59 -18.91 21.99
C VAL A 24 -6.38 -18.50 23.25
N ALA A 25 -5.93 -18.88 24.45
CA ALA A 25 -6.54 -18.45 25.71
C ALA A 25 -6.42 -16.94 25.91
N THR A 26 -5.30 -16.33 25.50
CA THR A 26 -5.10 -14.87 25.52
C THR A 26 -6.20 -14.19 24.72
N ILE A 27 -6.33 -14.53 23.43
CA ILE A 27 -7.40 -14.02 22.54
C ILE A 27 -8.78 -14.21 23.18
N SER A 28 -9.08 -15.44 23.60
CA SER A 28 -10.42 -15.82 24.05
C SER A 28 -10.84 -15.10 25.34
N SER A 29 -9.88 -14.86 26.25
CA SER A 29 -10.14 -14.20 27.53
C SER A 29 -10.53 -12.73 27.40
N ALA A 30 -10.06 -12.06 26.35
CA ALA A 30 -10.33 -10.66 26.08
C ALA A 30 -11.42 -10.44 25.02
N ALA A 31 -11.49 -11.31 23.99
CA ALA A 31 -12.61 -11.34 23.04
C ALA A 31 -13.96 -11.67 23.71
N ALA A 32 -13.93 -12.31 24.89
CA ALA A 32 -15.11 -12.54 25.74
C ALA A 32 -15.85 -11.25 26.13
N VAL A 33 -15.18 -10.09 26.12
CA VAL A 33 -15.77 -8.76 26.38
C VAL A 33 -16.66 -8.30 25.21
N VAL A 34 -16.38 -8.77 23.98
CA VAL A 34 -17.08 -8.38 22.75
C VAL A 34 -18.15 -9.40 22.36
N ASN A 35 -17.90 -10.71 22.53
CA ASN A 35 -18.89 -11.75 22.28
C ASN A 35 -18.79 -12.88 23.33
N PRO A 36 -19.87 -13.17 24.10
CA PRO A 36 -19.86 -14.20 25.15
C PRO A 36 -19.46 -15.61 24.71
N ILE A 37 -19.56 -15.93 23.42
CA ILE A 37 -19.13 -17.21 22.84
C ILE A 37 -17.63 -17.45 23.08
N PHE A 38 -16.80 -16.39 23.07
CA PHE A 38 -15.36 -16.49 23.36
C PHE A 38 -15.07 -16.72 24.84
N GLY A 39 -15.94 -16.25 25.75
CA GLY A 39 -15.84 -16.57 27.17
C GLY A 39 -16.04 -18.07 27.44
N VAL A 40 -16.91 -18.72 26.67
CA VAL A 40 -17.12 -20.17 26.72
C VAL A 40 -15.90 -20.91 26.15
N ALA A 41 -15.43 -20.54 24.95
CA ALA A 41 -14.25 -21.13 24.34
C ALA A 41 -13.00 -20.99 25.23
N GLY A 42 -12.73 -19.79 25.75
CA GLY A 42 -11.63 -19.51 26.67
C GLY A 42 -11.73 -20.26 28.00
N SER A 43 -12.95 -20.47 28.51
CA SER A 43 -13.19 -21.30 29.70
C SER A 43 -12.92 -22.77 29.42
N LEU A 44 -13.38 -23.31 28.28
CA LEU A 44 -13.03 -24.67 27.86
C LEU A 44 -11.52 -24.83 27.71
N ILE A 45 -10.88 -23.93 26.97
CA ILE A 45 -9.43 -23.92 26.74
C ILE A 45 -8.66 -24.01 28.07
N ARG A 46 -9.10 -23.26 29.09
CA ARG A 46 -8.48 -23.25 30.42
C ARG A 46 -8.70 -24.55 31.20
N VAL A 47 -9.77 -25.32 30.91
CA VAL A 47 -9.94 -26.68 31.45
C VAL A 47 -9.03 -27.67 30.72
N VAL A 48 -8.96 -27.61 29.37
CA VAL A 48 -8.14 -28.52 28.56
C VAL A 48 -6.64 -28.39 28.86
N ILE A 49 -6.15 -27.17 29.16
CA ILE A 49 -4.77 -26.93 29.59
C ILE A 49 -4.41 -27.73 30.87
N HIS A 50 -5.40 -28.11 31.69
CA HIS A 50 -5.18 -28.89 32.92
C HIS A 50 -5.47 -30.39 32.80
N HIS A 51 -6.32 -30.84 31.86
CA HIS A 51 -6.65 -32.27 31.67
C HIS A 51 -6.85 -32.64 30.19
N VAL A 52 -5.77 -32.88 29.44
CA VAL A 52 -5.85 -33.27 28.02
C VAL A 52 -6.32 -34.73 27.86
N ASP A 53 -7.64 -34.95 27.80
CA ASP A 53 -8.25 -36.20 27.37
C ASP A 53 -8.86 -36.12 25.95
N ASP A 54 -9.22 -37.29 25.40
CA ASP A 54 -9.76 -37.40 24.03
C ASP A 54 -11.22 -36.88 23.91
N GLU A 55 -11.94 -36.64 25.02
CA GLU A 55 -13.32 -36.12 25.04
C GLU A 55 -13.32 -34.58 24.92
N GLU A 56 -12.43 -33.90 25.63
CA GLU A 56 -12.30 -32.44 25.58
C GLU A 56 -11.87 -31.94 24.19
N ILE A 57 -10.97 -32.66 23.52
CA ILE A 57 -10.56 -32.41 22.12
C ILE A 57 -11.76 -32.49 21.14
N GLN A 58 -12.72 -33.40 21.39
CA GLN A 58 -13.93 -33.52 20.56
C GLN A 58 -15.00 -32.49 20.93
N LYS A 59 -15.04 -31.99 22.17
CA LYS A 59 -15.89 -30.87 22.58
C LYS A 59 -15.46 -29.59 21.88
N LEU A 60 -14.16 -29.25 21.94
CA LEU A 60 -13.56 -28.09 21.27
C LEU A 60 -13.90 -28.04 19.77
N ARG A 61 -13.74 -29.17 19.05
CA ARG A 61 -14.09 -29.26 17.62
C ARG A 61 -15.57 -28.96 17.33
N ARG A 62 -16.51 -29.40 18.18
CA ARG A 62 -17.95 -29.18 17.97
C ARG A 62 -18.32 -27.71 18.07
N GLU A 63 -17.72 -27.00 19.01
CA GLU A 63 -17.94 -25.55 19.19
C GLU A 63 -17.37 -24.77 18.01
N PHE A 64 -16.14 -25.07 17.56
CA PHE A 64 -15.53 -24.47 16.35
C PHE A 64 -16.37 -24.66 15.08
N VAL A 65 -16.92 -25.87 14.84
CA VAL A 65 -17.80 -26.14 13.67
C VAL A 65 -19.13 -25.37 13.77
N SER A 66 -19.63 -25.12 14.98
CA SER A 66 -20.85 -24.34 15.19
C SER A 66 -20.65 -22.85 14.89
N VAL A 67 -19.47 -22.31 15.25
CA VAL A 67 -19.09 -20.92 14.95
C VAL A 67 -19.00 -20.71 13.44
N ASN A 68 -18.26 -21.56 12.71
CA ASN A 68 -18.10 -21.45 11.25
C ASN A 68 -19.46 -21.34 10.53
N ARG A 69 -20.39 -22.26 10.83
CA ARG A 69 -21.71 -22.31 10.17
C ARG A 69 -22.56 -21.05 10.41
N ALA A 70 -22.45 -20.45 11.59
CA ALA A 70 -23.18 -19.21 11.88
C ALA A 70 -22.64 -18.05 11.03
N LEU A 71 -21.33 -18.01 10.80
CA LEU A 71 -20.65 -16.97 10.03
C LEU A 71 -20.96 -17.07 8.52
N ASP A 72 -20.97 -18.30 7.98
CA ASP A 72 -21.28 -18.58 6.57
C ASP A 72 -22.66 -18.02 6.16
N GLU A 73 -23.69 -18.19 7.00
CA GLU A 73 -25.06 -17.71 6.73
C GLU A 73 -25.17 -16.17 6.79
N ILE A 74 -24.24 -15.52 7.47
CA ILE A 74 -24.28 -14.07 7.76
C ILE A 74 -23.54 -13.28 6.68
N SER A 75 -22.45 -13.83 6.10
CA SER A 75 -21.80 -13.23 4.93
C SER A 75 -22.78 -13.12 3.74
N ARG A 76 -23.77 -14.00 3.67
CA ARG A 76 -24.77 -14.13 2.60
C ARG A 76 -25.86 -13.04 2.57
N GLN A 77 -25.89 -12.13 3.55
CA GLN A 77 -27.01 -11.18 3.75
C GLN A 77 -26.67 -9.71 3.40
N ASN A 78 -25.46 -9.39 2.92
CA ASN A 78 -24.94 -8.03 2.66
C ASN A 78 -23.98 -7.95 1.44
N GLN A 79 -24.00 -6.92 0.55
CA GLN A 79 -25.01 -5.84 0.41
C GLN A 79 -25.12 -5.17 -1.01
N GLY A 80 -24.77 -3.88 -1.22
CA GLY A 80 -24.97 -3.11 -2.48
C GLY A 80 -23.70 -2.86 -3.33
N THR A 81 -23.85 -2.55 -4.63
CA THR A 81 -22.83 -2.77 -5.69
C THR A 81 -21.38 -2.36 -5.40
N LEU A 82 -21.09 -1.12 -5.00
CA LEU A 82 -19.69 -0.70 -4.76
C LEU A 82 -19.08 -1.42 -3.53
N LEU A 83 -19.86 -1.56 -2.47
CA LEU A 83 -19.48 -2.33 -1.28
C LEU A 83 -19.33 -3.83 -1.60
N GLN A 84 -20.15 -4.32 -2.54
CA GLN A 84 -20.08 -5.69 -3.03
C GLN A 84 -18.79 -5.92 -3.83
N ILE A 85 -18.37 -4.99 -4.71
CA ILE A 85 -17.10 -5.08 -5.45
C ILE A 85 -15.91 -5.14 -4.49
N LYS A 86 -15.81 -4.20 -3.52
CA LYS A 86 -14.71 -4.20 -2.53
C LYS A 86 -14.68 -5.48 -1.70
N LYS A 87 -15.85 -5.96 -1.28
CA LYS A 87 -15.97 -7.23 -0.54
C LYS A 87 -15.57 -8.42 -1.42
N GLU A 88 -16.01 -8.51 -2.67
CA GLU A 88 -15.69 -9.62 -3.57
C GLU A 88 -14.20 -9.67 -3.91
N THR A 89 -13.54 -8.51 -4.06
CA THR A 89 -12.07 -8.43 -4.17
C THR A 89 -11.40 -8.96 -2.90
N LEU A 90 -11.76 -8.48 -1.71
CA LEU A 90 -11.15 -8.91 -0.45
C LEU A 90 -11.40 -10.39 -0.17
N ASP A 91 -12.65 -10.85 -0.29
CA ASP A 91 -13.03 -12.25 -0.13
C ASP A 91 -12.28 -13.12 -1.16
N GLY A 92 -12.08 -12.64 -2.39
CA GLY A 92 -11.23 -13.27 -3.40
C GLY A 92 -9.80 -13.47 -2.92
N GLN A 93 -9.15 -12.40 -2.44
CA GLN A 93 -7.78 -12.42 -1.93
C GLN A 93 -7.58 -13.37 -0.75
N TYR A 94 -8.45 -13.30 0.26
CA TYR A 94 -8.32 -14.08 1.49
C TYR A 94 -9.00 -15.46 1.44
N SER A 95 -9.77 -15.79 0.39
CA SER A 95 -10.41 -17.11 0.24
C SER A 95 -9.41 -18.28 0.28
N GLN A 96 -8.25 -18.14 -0.37
CA GLN A 96 -7.22 -19.18 -0.36
C GLN A 96 -6.59 -19.31 1.03
N VAL A 97 -6.33 -18.19 1.70
CA VAL A 97 -5.81 -18.12 3.07
C VAL A 97 -6.74 -18.86 4.04
N GLU A 98 -8.04 -18.57 4.00
CA GLU A 98 -9.08 -19.22 4.80
C GLU A 98 -9.19 -20.73 4.54
N ASN A 99 -9.15 -21.13 3.27
CA ASN A 99 -9.19 -22.54 2.87
C ASN A 99 -7.95 -23.31 3.36
N ASN A 100 -6.76 -22.73 3.21
CA ASN A 100 -5.50 -23.30 3.68
C ASN A 100 -5.52 -23.47 5.21
N LEU A 101 -5.85 -22.44 5.98
CA LEU A 101 -5.92 -22.50 7.45
C LEU A 101 -6.89 -23.59 7.94
N ARG A 102 -8.07 -23.70 7.32
CA ARG A 102 -9.02 -24.78 7.60
C ARG A 102 -8.45 -26.16 7.23
N ASN A 103 -7.72 -26.28 6.13
CA ASN A 103 -7.16 -27.55 5.67
C ASN A 103 -6.01 -28.03 6.58
N GLN A 104 -5.11 -27.13 6.93
CA GLN A 104 -4.02 -27.33 7.88
C GLN A 104 -4.55 -27.83 9.23
N PHE A 105 -5.54 -27.14 9.81
CA PHE A 105 -6.16 -27.58 11.06
C PHE A 105 -6.88 -28.94 10.91
N ARG A 106 -7.60 -29.16 9.81
CA ARG A 106 -8.26 -30.45 9.53
C ARG A 106 -7.24 -31.60 9.53
N LYS A 107 -6.12 -31.42 8.84
CA LYS A 107 -5.03 -32.41 8.74
C LYS A 107 -4.36 -32.66 10.09
N PHE A 108 -4.03 -31.61 10.84
CA PHE A 108 -3.52 -31.75 12.22
C PHE A 108 -4.47 -32.58 13.10
N MET A 109 -5.78 -32.31 13.01
CA MET A 109 -6.80 -33.06 13.75
C MET A 109 -6.98 -34.51 13.28
N GLU A 110 -6.43 -34.92 12.12
CA GLU A 110 -6.31 -36.32 11.72
C GLU A 110 -5.12 -37.00 12.42
N VAL A 111 -4.00 -36.31 12.62
CA VAL A 111 -2.85 -36.81 13.42
C VAL A 111 -3.27 -37.06 14.87
N VAL A 112 -3.89 -36.06 15.51
CA VAL A 112 -4.34 -36.13 16.92
C VAL A 112 -5.33 -37.28 17.17
N LYS A 113 -6.04 -37.73 16.12
CA LYS A 113 -7.07 -38.79 16.18
C LYS A 113 -6.63 -40.10 15.56
N ALA A 114 -5.41 -40.18 15.04
CA ALA A 114 -4.90 -41.39 14.46
C ALA A 114 -4.79 -42.47 15.55
N ARG A 115 -5.09 -43.71 15.18
CA ARG A 115 -4.73 -44.86 16.02
C ARG A 115 -3.21 -45.03 15.99
N PRO A 116 -2.59 -45.65 17.02
CA PRO A 116 -1.13 -45.83 17.09
C PRO A 116 -0.49 -46.33 15.79
N GLU A 117 -1.15 -47.25 15.08
CA GLU A 117 -0.65 -47.86 13.83
C GLU A 117 -0.69 -46.91 12.61
N HIS A 118 -1.25 -45.71 12.76
CA HIS A 118 -1.45 -44.72 11.71
C HIS A 118 -0.96 -43.31 12.08
N VAL A 119 -0.41 -43.09 13.29
CA VAL A 119 0.06 -41.77 13.73
C VAL A 119 1.15 -41.25 12.80
N GLU A 120 2.15 -42.08 12.49
CA GLU A 120 3.27 -41.70 11.62
C GLU A 120 2.81 -41.34 10.20
N SER A 121 2.09 -42.24 9.52
CA SER A 121 1.54 -41.95 8.19
C SER A 121 0.63 -40.72 8.16
N LYS A 122 -0.01 -40.35 9.29
CA LYS A 122 -0.80 -39.12 9.39
C LYS A 122 0.02 -37.89 9.74
N ARG A 123 1.10 -38.03 10.51
CA ARG A 123 2.09 -36.99 10.76
C ARG A 123 2.70 -36.53 9.44
N ASP A 124 3.14 -37.47 8.61
CA ASP A 124 3.78 -37.18 7.33
C ASP A 124 2.77 -36.54 6.33
N ASP A 125 1.54 -37.06 6.27
CA ASP A 125 0.42 -36.49 5.48
C ASP A 125 -0.01 -35.08 5.96
N PHE A 126 0.23 -34.75 7.22
CA PHE A 126 0.04 -33.40 7.75
C PHE A 126 1.25 -32.50 7.47
N GLU A 127 2.48 -32.98 7.64
CA GLU A 127 3.69 -32.20 7.37
C GLU A 127 3.76 -31.77 5.90
N GLU A 128 3.53 -32.71 4.97
CA GLU A 128 3.47 -32.44 3.54
C GLU A 128 2.31 -31.49 3.20
N SER A 129 1.10 -31.76 3.69
CA SER A 129 -0.06 -30.90 3.42
C SER A 129 0.13 -29.50 3.98
N TYR A 130 0.67 -29.35 5.20
CA TYR A 130 0.88 -28.05 5.84
C TYR A 130 1.84 -27.19 5.02
N ALA A 131 2.96 -27.76 4.59
CA ALA A 131 3.94 -27.07 3.76
C ALA A 131 3.43 -26.77 2.33
N ASN A 132 2.64 -27.68 1.74
CA ASN A 132 1.99 -27.46 0.43
C ASN A 132 0.87 -26.41 0.50
N ASP A 133 0.17 -26.30 1.64
CA ASP A 133 -0.80 -25.25 1.95
C ASP A 133 -0.12 -23.91 2.33
N LEU A 134 1.12 -23.64 1.86
CA LEU A 134 1.95 -22.46 2.16
C LEU A 134 2.46 -22.32 3.61
N GLY A 135 2.20 -23.30 4.47
CA GLY A 135 2.65 -23.31 5.86
C GLY A 135 2.10 -22.14 6.68
N ASP A 136 2.99 -21.49 7.43
CA ASP A 136 2.63 -20.39 8.33
C ASP A 136 2.33 -19.06 7.59
N GLN A 137 2.60 -18.96 6.28
CA GLN A 137 2.28 -17.78 5.47
C GLN A 137 0.83 -17.32 5.65
N ASN A 138 -0.14 -18.26 5.65
CA ASN A 138 -1.55 -17.90 5.76
C ASN A 138 -1.88 -17.12 7.04
N LEU A 139 -1.26 -17.51 8.17
CA LEU A 139 -1.43 -16.81 9.45
C LEU A 139 -0.86 -15.39 9.38
N HIS A 140 0.33 -15.22 8.81
CA HIS A 140 0.97 -13.91 8.66
C HIS A 140 0.22 -13.02 7.66
N THR A 141 -0.23 -13.56 6.53
CA THR A 141 -1.07 -12.87 5.55
C THR A 141 -2.35 -12.33 6.21
N LEU A 142 -3.04 -13.16 7.00
CA LEU A 142 -4.23 -12.77 7.76
C LEU A 142 -3.92 -11.70 8.81
N TYR A 143 -2.89 -11.89 9.63
CA TYR A 143 -2.45 -10.92 10.64
C TYR A 143 -2.12 -9.56 10.02
N ASP A 144 -1.34 -9.53 8.94
CA ASP A 144 -1.00 -8.29 8.26
C ASP A 144 -2.27 -7.61 7.69
N GLY A 145 -3.21 -8.39 7.12
CA GLY A 145 -4.49 -7.88 6.62
C GLY A 145 -5.41 -7.30 7.70
N VAL A 146 -5.41 -7.86 8.90
CA VAL A 146 -6.21 -7.39 10.05
C VAL A 146 -5.63 -6.13 10.66
N MET A 147 -4.31 -6.08 10.84
CA MET A 147 -3.61 -4.92 11.38
C MET A 147 -3.68 -3.70 10.44
N GLY A 148 -4.06 -3.90 9.18
CA GLY A 148 -3.86 -2.93 8.11
C GLY A 148 -2.37 -2.70 7.87
N LYS A 149 -1.53 -3.72 8.11
CA LYS A 149 -0.10 -3.64 7.77
C LYS A 149 0.00 -3.38 6.29
N PRO A 150 0.79 -2.40 5.91
CA PRO A 150 0.56 -1.81 4.64
C PRO A 150 1.18 -2.67 3.54
N LYS A 151 0.50 -2.67 2.39
CA LYS A 151 0.67 -3.54 1.24
C LYS A 151 0.28 -2.80 -0.02
N LEU A 152 0.86 -3.19 -1.14
CA LEU A 152 0.61 -2.53 -2.41
C LEU A 152 -0.67 -3.02 -3.10
N PHE A 153 -0.98 -4.31 -2.99
CA PHE A 153 -2.05 -4.99 -3.73
C PHE A 153 -3.16 -5.55 -2.82
N SER A 154 -3.47 -4.90 -1.70
CA SER A 154 -4.63 -5.28 -0.88
C SER A 154 -5.16 -4.14 -0.01
N GLN A 155 -6.35 -4.35 0.55
CA GLN A 155 -7.01 -3.42 1.47
C GLN A 155 -7.07 -4.01 2.89
N PRO A 156 -6.99 -3.18 3.95
CA PRO A 156 -7.17 -3.65 5.33
C PRO A 156 -8.53 -4.32 5.53
N ILE A 157 -8.54 -5.53 6.09
CA ILE A 157 -9.75 -6.36 6.25
C ILE A 157 -10.81 -5.60 7.08
N LEU A 158 -10.39 -4.98 8.18
CA LEU A 158 -11.30 -4.31 9.11
C LEU A 158 -11.92 -3.04 8.49
N ASP A 159 -11.19 -2.31 7.64
CA ASP A 159 -11.68 -1.08 6.98
C ASP A 159 -12.74 -1.42 5.93
N VAL A 160 -12.49 -2.45 5.12
CA VAL A 160 -13.47 -2.98 4.15
C VAL A 160 -14.70 -3.51 4.89
N TYR A 161 -14.52 -4.29 5.96
CA TYR A 161 -15.64 -4.82 6.75
C TYR A 161 -16.45 -3.75 7.48
N MET A 162 -15.83 -2.69 7.99
CA MET A 162 -16.51 -1.52 8.56
C MET A 162 -17.36 -0.80 7.49
N THR A 163 -16.79 -0.63 6.30
CA THR A 163 -17.43 0.03 5.16
C THR A 163 -18.60 -0.80 4.60
N CYS A 164 -18.40 -2.09 4.38
CA CYS A 164 -19.42 -3.03 3.89
C CYS A 164 -20.54 -3.32 4.91
N SER A 165 -20.26 -3.20 6.21
CA SER A 165 -21.28 -3.29 7.26
C SER A 165 -22.05 -1.98 7.50
N LYS A 166 -21.64 -0.86 6.87
CA LYS A 166 -22.16 0.50 7.14
C LYS A 166 -22.12 0.87 8.63
N GLY A 167 -21.14 0.36 9.36
CA GLY A 167 -21.03 0.54 10.82
C GLY A 167 -22.07 -0.24 11.65
N GLU A 168 -22.78 -1.22 11.06
CA GLU A 168 -23.65 -2.12 11.84
C GLU A 168 -22.81 -2.99 12.79
N ARG A 169 -22.72 -2.56 14.05
CA ARG A 169 -21.99 -3.23 15.13
C ARG A 169 -22.19 -4.75 15.16
N SER A 170 -23.44 -5.23 15.03
CA SER A 170 -23.71 -6.68 15.05
C SER A 170 -23.06 -7.43 13.89
N VAL A 171 -22.94 -6.81 12.72
CA VAL A 171 -22.28 -7.41 11.53
C VAL A 171 -20.76 -7.42 11.76
N MET A 172 -20.20 -6.31 12.25
CA MET A 172 -18.77 -6.20 12.57
C MET A 172 -18.33 -7.21 13.65
N GLU A 173 -19.09 -7.35 14.75
CA GLU A 173 -18.82 -8.33 15.81
C GLU A 173 -18.76 -9.77 15.26
N ARG A 174 -19.57 -10.08 14.25
CA ARG A 174 -19.59 -11.39 13.57
C ARG A 174 -18.41 -11.55 12.62
N LEU A 175 -18.04 -10.52 11.87
CA LEU A 175 -16.85 -10.56 11.00
C LEU A 175 -15.55 -10.69 11.81
N CYS A 176 -15.40 -9.96 12.91
CA CYS A 176 -14.28 -10.15 13.85
C CYS A 176 -14.29 -11.56 14.48
N THR A 177 -15.48 -12.14 14.73
CA THR A 177 -15.62 -13.51 15.22
C THR A 177 -15.06 -14.54 14.22
N HIS A 178 -15.24 -14.31 12.90
CA HIS A 178 -14.68 -15.14 11.84
C HIS A 178 -13.16 -15.06 11.76
N ILE A 179 -12.62 -13.84 11.78
CA ILE A 179 -11.17 -13.61 11.79
C ILE A 179 -10.53 -14.30 13.01
N THR A 180 -11.12 -14.15 14.19
CA THR A 180 -10.67 -14.82 15.43
C THR A 180 -10.67 -16.34 15.27
N TYR A 181 -11.72 -16.91 14.67
CA TYR A 181 -11.79 -18.34 14.38
C TYR A 181 -10.63 -18.82 13.49
N LEU A 182 -10.29 -18.06 12.44
CA LEU A 182 -9.19 -18.39 11.53
C LEU A 182 -7.82 -18.37 12.24
N PHE A 183 -7.55 -17.38 13.10
CA PHE A 183 -6.35 -17.39 13.94
C PHE A 183 -6.31 -18.61 14.87
N CYS A 184 -7.43 -18.95 15.52
CA CYS A 184 -7.48 -20.10 16.44
C CYS A 184 -7.08 -21.41 15.75
N VAL A 185 -7.68 -21.71 14.59
CA VAL A 185 -7.42 -22.97 13.87
C VAL A 185 -6.01 -22.98 13.26
N GLY A 186 -5.54 -21.83 12.77
CA GLY A 186 -4.18 -21.67 12.25
C GLY A 186 -3.11 -21.85 13.31
N LEU A 187 -3.23 -21.19 14.46
CA LEU A 187 -2.25 -21.28 15.56
C LEU A 187 -2.13 -22.72 16.11
N ILE A 188 -3.24 -23.45 16.19
CA ILE A 188 -3.22 -24.86 16.58
C ILE A 188 -2.45 -25.70 15.55
N ALA A 189 -2.63 -25.46 14.25
CA ALA A 189 -1.88 -26.15 13.20
C ALA A 189 -0.39 -25.77 13.21
N LEU A 190 -0.04 -24.49 13.34
CA LEU A 190 1.34 -23.99 13.42
C LEU A 190 2.12 -24.63 14.56
N MET A 191 1.58 -24.60 15.77
CA MET A 191 2.23 -25.18 16.95
C MET A 191 2.32 -26.70 16.86
N GLY A 192 1.31 -27.35 16.26
CA GLY A 192 1.34 -28.77 15.95
C GLY A 192 2.45 -29.14 14.95
N TYR A 193 2.64 -28.32 13.91
CA TYR A 193 3.69 -28.49 12.92
C TYR A 193 5.08 -28.25 13.52
N ALA A 194 5.28 -27.16 14.27
CA ALA A 194 6.53 -26.85 14.95
C ALA A 194 6.98 -27.98 15.90
N ALA A 195 6.05 -28.56 16.66
CA ALA A 195 6.33 -29.70 17.55
C ALA A 195 6.67 -31.01 16.83
N ILE A 196 6.25 -31.18 15.56
CA ILE A 196 6.59 -32.33 14.72
C ILE A 196 8.01 -32.18 14.15
N ILE A 197 8.31 -31.01 13.56
CA ILE A 197 9.61 -30.78 12.88
C ILE A 197 10.75 -30.40 13.84
N GLY A 198 10.46 -30.16 15.13
CA GLY A 198 11.44 -29.77 16.15
C GLY A 198 11.89 -28.30 16.05
N ASP A 199 10.99 -27.40 15.63
CA ASP A 199 11.27 -25.96 15.55
C ASP A 199 11.12 -25.26 16.92
N ASP A 200 11.45 -23.97 16.99
CA ASP A 200 11.34 -23.15 18.21
C ASP A 200 9.89 -22.85 18.61
N GLU A 201 9.20 -23.87 19.14
CA GLU A 201 7.86 -23.74 19.73
C GLU A 201 7.75 -22.64 20.80
N GLU A 202 8.87 -22.30 21.47
CA GLU A 202 8.88 -21.29 22.53
C GLU A 202 8.84 -19.90 21.92
N GLY A 203 9.77 -19.60 21.00
CA GLY A 203 9.82 -18.34 20.26
C GLY A 203 8.57 -18.08 19.42
N LEU A 204 8.04 -19.12 18.74
CA LEU A 204 6.78 -19.01 17.99
C LEU A 204 5.60 -18.65 18.91
N ARG A 205 5.55 -19.20 20.13
CA ARG A 205 4.48 -18.87 21.08
C ARG A 205 4.62 -17.43 21.59
N GLU A 206 5.84 -16.97 21.88
CA GLU A 206 6.10 -15.59 22.32
C GLU A 206 5.75 -14.57 21.21
N GLU A 207 6.20 -14.81 19.98
CA GLU A 207 5.87 -13.98 18.81
C GLU A 207 4.34 -13.89 18.62
N TRP A 208 3.66 -15.04 18.57
CA TRP A 208 2.24 -15.07 18.30
C TRP A 208 1.39 -14.58 19.47
N ALA A 209 1.84 -14.69 20.72
CA ALA A 209 1.15 -14.07 21.85
C ALA A 209 1.09 -12.54 21.68
N MET A 210 2.21 -11.89 21.38
CA MET A 210 2.25 -10.43 21.14
C MET A 210 1.38 -10.04 19.93
N LYS A 211 1.49 -10.76 18.81
CA LYS A 211 0.64 -10.51 17.63
C LYS A 211 -0.85 -10.63 17.92
N MET A 212 -1.23 -11.55 18.80
CA MET A 212 -2.64 -11.75 19.16
C MET A 212 -3.16 -10.68 20.12
N GLU A 213 -2.31 -10.10 20.97
CA GLU A 213 -2.64 -8.90 21.74
C GLU A 213 -2.85 -7.70 20.79
N GLU A 214 -1.92 -7.45 19.86
CA GLU A 214 -2.05 -6.40 18.83
C GLU A 214 -3.34 -6.54 17.98
N VAL A 215 -3.65 -7.76 17.51
CA VAL A 215 -4.89 -8.03 16.74
C VAL A 215 -6.14 -7.71 17.56
N GLN A 216 -6.13 -8.06 18.84
CA GLN A 216 -7.25 -7.83 19.73
C GLN A 216 -7.40 -6.34 20.06
N GLU A 217 -6.31 -5.61 20.28
CA GLU A 217 -6.32 -4.14 20.39
C GLU A 217 -6.83 -3.50 19.11
N LYS A 218 -6.35 -3.90 17.93
CA LYS A 218 -6.81 -3.37 16.63
C LYS A 218 -8.30 -3.63 16.37
N MET A 219 -8.85 -4.75 16.85
CA MET A 219 -10.30 -5.02 16.80
C MET A 219 -11.12 -4.21 17.82
N GLN A 220 -10.48 -3.52 18.77
CA GLN A 220 -11.10 -2.69 19.81
C GLN A 220 -10.85 -1.19 19.61
N GLU A 221 -9.77 -0.79 18.93
CA GLU A 221 -9.33 0.59 18.79
C GLU A 221 -10.02 1.39 17.68
N ALA A 222 -10.31 2.65 18.01
CA ALA A 222 -10.01 3.78 17.13
C ALA A 222 -8.87 4.60 17.79
N PRO A 223 -7.92 5.18 17.04
CA PRO A 223 -6.51 5.28 17.49
C PRO A 223 -6.07 6.71 17.91
N PRO A 224 -4.78 6.97 18.28
CA PRO A 224 -3.90 6.26 19.25
C PRO A 224 -3.02 7.23 20.11
N GLU A 225 -2.04 6.72 20.90
CA GLU A 225 -0.57 7.04 20.80
C GLU A 225 0.31 6.52 21.99
N GLY A 226 1.61 6.30 21.75
CA GLY A 226 2.56 5.49 22.57
C GLY A 226 3.87 6.16 23.08
N PHE A 227 4.97 5.38 23.29
CA PHE A 227 6.04 5.71 24.28
C PHE A 227 7.50 5.19 23.98
N CYS A 228 8.56 5.90 24.49
CA CYS A 228 10.01 5.55 24.73
C CYS A 228 10.93 4.96 23.59
N GLY A 229 12.28 4.89 23.64
CA GLY A 229 13.33 5.18 24.65
C GLY A 229 14.70 4.43 24.47
N SER A 230 15.73 5.09 23.89
CA SER A 230 17.22 5.02 24.12
C SER A 230 18.16 3.76 24.11
N SER A 231 19.17 3.79 23.20
CA SER A 231 20.67 3.62 23.37
C SER A 231 21.41 2.25 23.52
N SER A 232 22.67 2.18 23.01
CA SER A 232 23.55 0.98 22.89
C SER A 232 25.08 1.26 23.01
N PHE A 233 25.94 0.23 23.13
CA PHE A 233 27.44 0.25 23.01
C PHE A 233 28.03 -1.14 22.63
N SER A 234 29.35 -1.26 22.33
CA SER A 234 29.82 -2.24 21.30
C SER A 234 31.33 -2.61 21.22
N ALA A 235 31.71 -3.64 20.41
CA ALA A 235 33.10 -4.05 20.05
C ALA A 235 33.42 -4.11 18.51
N MET A 236 34.50 -4.78 18.05
CA MET A 236 35.19 -4.59 16.74
C MET A 236 35.36 -5.87 15.84
N PRO A 237 35.62 -5.76 14.51
CA PRO A 237 35.13 -6.74 13.52
C PRO A 237 36.16 -7.57 12.68
N SER A 238 35.67 -8.63 11.99
CA SER A 238 36.43 -9.63 11.17
C SER A 238 36.39 -9.41 9.62
N PRO A 239 37.02 -10.27 8.76
CA PRO A 239 37.16 -10.03 7.31
C PRO A 239 35.88 -9.94 6.48
N LEU A 240 34.87 -10.80 6.71
CA LEU A 240 33.58 -10.70 6.02
C LEU A 240 32.81 -9.46 6.49
N GLU A 241 32.97 -9.09 7.76
CA GLU A 241 32.41 -7.85 8.32
C GLU A 241 33.07 -6.60 7.69
N ARG A 242 34.29 -6.69 7.14
CA ARG A 242 34.87 -5.60 6.32
C ARG A 242 34.10 -5.38 5.01
N VAL A 243 33.52 -6.42 4.41
CA VAL A 243 32.69 -6.29 3.20
C VAL A 243 31.37 -5.61 3.56
N VAL A 244 30.73 -6.00 4.67
CA VAL A 244 29.52 -5.34 5.17
C VAL A 244 29.81 -3.88 5.59
N ALA A 245 30.93 -3.62 6.26
CA ALA A 245 31.39 -2.28 6.60
C ALA A 245 31.64 -1.39 5.37
N GLN A 246 32.21 -1.94 4.29
CA GLN A 246 32.42 -1.22 3.03
C GLN A 246 31.10 -0.86 2.32
N LYS A 247 30.06 -1.70 2.45
CA LYS A 247 28.73 -1.41 1.89
C LYS A 247 27.90 -0.47 2.75
N LYS A 248 28.32 -0.19 4.00
CA LYS A 248 27.54 0.62 4.96
C LYS A 248 27.18 2.01 4.41
N GLU A 249 28.16 2.78 3.93
CA GLU A 249 27.91 4.14 3.41
C GLU A 249 26.95 4.14 2.21
N ALA A 250 27.08 3.14 1.33
CA ALA A 250 26.19 2.98 0.19
C ALA A 250 24.77 2.59 0.64
N ILE A 251 24.63 1.73 1.65
CA ILE A 251 23.34 1.39 2.26
C ILE A 251 22.70 2.62 2.92
N GLU A 252 23.45 3.43 3.67
CA GLU A 252 22.95 4.68 4.27
C GLU A 252 22.38 5.62 3.19
N ALA A 253 23.04 5.74 2.03
CA ALA A 253 22.51 6.49 0.89
C ALA A 253 21.21 5.89 0.28
N VAL A 254 21.09 4.56 0.20
CA VAL A 254 19.82 3.90 -0.23
C VAL A 254 18.70 4.15 0.78
N MET A 255 19.01 4.17 2.08
CA MET A 255 18.01 4.41 3.12
C MET A 255 17.55 5.87 3.14
N GLU A 256 18.45 6.83 2.89
CA GLU A 256 18.10 8.24 2.65
C GLU A 256 17.22 8.39 1.39
N LEU A 257 17.52 7.64 0.32
CA LEU A 257 16.70 7.61 -0.89
C LEU A 257 15.27 7.15 -0.59
N PHE A 258 15.11 6.08 0.20
CA PHE A 258 13.80 5.61 0.65
C PHE A 258 13.12 6.60 1.62
N GLU A 259 13.85 7.41 2.40
CA GLU A 259 13.26 8.47 3.26
C GLU A 259 12.72 9.63 2.45
N ARG A 260 13.38 9.97 1.34
CA ARG A 260 12.94 11.01 0.40
C ARG A 260 11.77 10.57 -0.48
N GLY A 261 11.40 9.28 -0.47
CA GLY A 261 10.17 8.75 -1.06
C GLY A 261 9.95 9.19 -2.52
N SER A 262 8.81 9.82 -2.79
CA SER A 262 8.43 10.27 -4.13
C SER A 262 9.39 11.30 -4.75
N GLU A 263 10.08 12.11 -3.94
CA GLU A 263 11.03 13.12 -4.44
C GLU A 263 12.34 12.51 -4.98
N ALA A 264 12.67 11.28 -4.58
CA ALA A 264 13.88 10.57 -4.97
C ALA A 264 13.77 9.90 -6.36
N LEU A 265 12.57 9.47 -6.75
CA LEU A 265 12.31 8.78 -8.02
C LEU A 265 12.72 9.58 -9.27
N ALA A 266 12.65 10.91 -9.21
CA ALA A 266 13.01 11.77 -10.33
C ALA A 266 14.53 11.74 -10.65
N SER A 267 15.38 11.45 -9.66
CA SER A 267 16.84 11.56 -9.78
C SER A 267 17.61 10.24 -9.77
N ALA A 268 17.06 9.17 -9.17
CA ALA A 268 17.82 7.96 -8.84
C ALA A 268 17.39 6.72 -9.65
N VAL A 269 18.30 6.25 -10.51
CA VAL A 269 18.15 5.02 -11.32
C VAL A 269 19.39 4.15 -11.14
N GLY A 270 19.19 2.87 -10.81
CA GLY A 270 20.21 1.86 -10.50
C GLY A 270 20.54 1.73 -9.00
N GLU A 271 19.96 2.56 -8.14
CA GLU A 271 20.52 2.83 -6.81
C GLU A 271 20.12 1.83 -5.70
N ILE A 272 19.16 0.92 -5.90
CA ILE A 272 18.71 0.00 -4.82
C ILE A 272 19.66 -1.18 -4.54
N PHE A 273 20.64 -1.45 -5.42
CA PHE A 273 21.49 -2.65 -5.37
C PHE A 273 22.40 -2.78 -4.15
N PRO A 274 23.04 -1.72 -3.61
CA PRO A 274 23.94 -1.84 -2.46
C PRO A 274 23.33 -2.51 -1.23
N LEU A 275 22.01 -2.36 -1.03
CA LEU A 275 21.27 -3.05 0.02
C LEU A 275 21.01 -4.52 -0.32
N CYS A 276 20.55 -4.81 -1.54
CA CYS A 276 20.31 -6.17 -2.01
C CYS A 276 21.58 -7.03 -1.97
N GLU A 277 22.70 -6.51 -2.45
CA GLU A 277 23.99 -7.21 -2.48
C GLU A 277 24.60 -7.49 -1.09
N ALA A 278 24.01 -6.98 0.00
CA ALA A 278 24.43 -7.31 1.36
C ALA A 278 23.79 -8.61 1.87
N ALA A 279 22.73 -9.11 1.22
CA ALA A 279 21.94 -10.26 1.65
C ALA A 279 22.75 -11.56 1.81
N ALA A 280 23.57 -11.89 0.80
CA ALA A 280 24.38 -13.10 0.82
C ALA A 280 25.53 -13.05 1.85
N PRO A 281 26.34 -11.96 1.95
CA PRO A 281 27.32 -11.79 3.01
C PRO A 281 26.71 -11.84 4.43
N VAL A 282 25.59 -11.16 4.67
CA VAL A 282 24.90 -11.15 5.97
C VAL A 282 24.39 -12.54 6.34
N LEU A 283 23.83 -13.28 5.37
CA LEU A 283 23.37 -14.66 5.60
C LEU A 283 24.55 -15.60 5.95
N LYS A 284 25.64 -15.56 5.18
CA LYS A 284 26.86 -16.34 5.44
C LYS A 284 27.38 -16.07 6.88
N LEU A 285 27.48 -14.80 7.27
CA LEU A 285 27.90 -14.38 8.61
C LEU A 285 26.96 -14.85 9.74
N ALA A 286 25.64 -14.79 9.53
CA ALA A 286 24.67 -15.26 10.51
C ALA A 286 24.76 -16.78 10.73
N LEU A 287 24.98 -17.56 9.67
CA LEU A 287 25.17 -19.01 9.76
C LEU A 287 26.50 -19.41 10.42
N ASP A 288 27.55 -18.61 10.23
CA ASP A 288 28.81 -18.75 10.98
C ASP A 288 28.70 -18.27 12.45
N ASN A 289 27.51 -17.83 12.88
CA ASN A 289 27.19 -17.31 14.21
C ASN A 289 28.07 -16.10 14.62
N VAL A 290 28.35 -15.22 13.64
CA VAL A 290 29.17 -14.02 13.83
C VAL A 290 28.31 -12.82 14.22
N GLU A 291 28.42 -12.41 15.49
CA GLU A 291 27.81 -11.17 15.98
C GLU A 291 28.70 -9.95 15.69
N SER A 292 28.28 -9.11 14.72
CA SER A 292 28.91 -7.82 14.43
C SER A 292 27.91 -6.68 14.35
N LYS A 293 28.37 -5.45 14.62
CA LYS A 293 27.52 -4.25 14.50
C LYS A 293 27.01 -4.08 13.09
N GLU A 294 27.86 -4.41 12.12
CA GLU A 294 27.63 -4.19 10.70
C GLU A 294 26.55 -5.16 10.20
N VAL A 295 26.56 -6.42 10.67
CA VAL A 295 25.47 -7.39 10.43
C VAL A 295 24.17 -6.93 11.09
N VAL A 296 24.22 -6.49 12.35
CA VAL A 296 23.04 -5.95 13.06
C VAL A 296 22.47 -4.74 12.31
N PHE A 297 23.31 -3.79 11.91
CA PHE A 297 22.90 -2.58 11.18
C PHE A 297 22.21 -2.91 9.84
N VAL A 298 22.77 -3.82 9.03
CA VAL A 298 22.14 -4.18 7.75
C VAL A 298 20.84 -4.95 7.97
N LYS A 299 20.78 -5.82 8.98
CA LYS A 299 19.54 -6.49 9.40
C LYS A 299 18.47 -5.46 9.85
N GLU A 300 18.85 -4.41 10.57
CA GLU A 300 17.95 -3.30 10.90
C GLU A 300 17.45 -2.60 9.63
N GLN A 301 18.30 -2.34 8.63
CA GLN A 301 17.86 -1.72 7.37
C GLN A 301 16.91 -2.61 6.56
N PHE A 302 17.15 -3.93 6.55
CA PHE A 302 16.20 -4.92 6.00
C PHE A 302 14.83 -4.86 6.69
N LEU A 303 14.79 -4.69 8.01
CA LEU A 303 13.55 -4.50 8.77
C LEU A 303 12.88 -3.16 8.48
N VAL A 304 13.63 -2.08 8.24
CA VAL A 304 13.09 -0.77 7.84
C VAL A 304 12.41 -0.85 6.48
N VAL A 305 13.06 -1.41 5.44
CA VAL A 305 12.45 -1.54 4.10
C VAL A 305 11.17 -2.39 4.15
N ARG A 306 11.17 -3.50 4.91
CA ARG A 306 9.96 -4.31 5.14
C ARG A 306 8.80 -3.50 5.74
N ASN A 307 9.10 -2.51 6.57
CA ASN A 307 8.09 -1.70 7.27
C ASN A 307 7.62 -0.46 6.47
N ARG A 308 8.31 -0.04 5.40
CA ARG A 308 8.01 1.20 4.64
C ARG A 308 6.98 1.05 3.51
N LEU A 309 6.49 -0.17 3.25
CA LEU A 309 5.49 -0.51 2.23
C LEU A 309 4.08 0.05 2.54
N ASP A 310 3.93 1.36 2.81
CA ASP A 310 2.67 2.04 3.19
C ASP A 310 1.49 1.83 2.20
N VAL A 311 0.23 2.06 2.65
CA VAL A 311 -0.96 1.81 1.81
C VAL A 311 -1.11 2.92 0.77
N ILE A 312 -1.45 2.57 -0.48
CA ILE A 312 -2.00 3.55 -1.43
C ILE A 312 -3.49 3.73 -1.18
N SER A 313 -3.82 4.74 -0.37
CA SER A 313 -5.19 5.23 -0.25
C SER A 313 -5.60 5.92 -1.56
N SER A 314 -6.45 5.27 -2.35
CA SER A 314 -7.10 5.94 -3.48
C SER A 314 -7.99 7.06 -2.95
N GLN A 315 -8.03 8.19 -3.64
CA GLN A 315 -8.88 9.34 -3.28
C GLN A 315 -10.16 9.41 -4.14
N LEU A 316 -10.44 8.40 -4.98
CA LEU A 316 -11.52 8.43 -5.96
C LEU A 316 -12.53 7.29 -5.74
N GLU A 317 -13.74 7.63 -5.30
CA GLU A 317 -14.86 6.70 -5.12
C GLU A 317 -15.60 6.36 -6.43
N ASP A 318 -14.88 6.24 -7.56
CA ASP A 318 -15.47 5.88 -8.86
C ASP A 318 -15.53 4.35 -9.04
N ILE A 319 -16.69 3.84 -9.49
CA ILE A 319 -16.93 2.40 -9.65
C ILE A 319 -15.96 1.77 -10.65
N ASN A 320 -15.62 2.43 -11.76
CA ASN A 320 -14.67 1.90 -12.72
C ASN A 320 -13.25 1.91 -12.16
N SER A 321 -12.85 2.97 -11.45
CA SER A 321 -11.54 3.01 -10.78
C SER A 321 -11.38 1.88 -9.76
N GLU A 322 -12.39 1.66 -8.91
CA GLU A 322 -12.39 0.59 -7.91
C GLU A 322 -12.42 -0.82 -8.53
N ILE A 323 -13.06 -1.00 -9.70
CA ILE A 323 -12.97 -2.27 -10.46
C ILE A 323 -11.56 -2.48 -11.02
N GLN A 324 -10.91 -1.46 -11.59
CA GLN A 324 -9.54 -1.61 -12.10
C GLN A 324 -8.55 -1.85 -10.96
N LYS A 325 -8.66 -1.10 -9.86
CA LYS A 325 -7.87 -1.32 -8.64
C LYS A 325 -8.07 -2.73 -8.10
N GLY A 326 -9.32 -3.15 -7.84
CA GLY A 326 -9.63 -4.47 -7.31
C GLY A 326 -9.17 -5.63 -8.21
N ARG A 327 -9.10 -5.41 -9.53
CA ARG A 327 -8.50 -6.37 -10.48
C ARG A 327 -6.97 -6.44 -10.36
N VAL A 328 -6.29 -5.29 -10.28
CA VAL A 328 -4.83 -5.23 -10.06
C VAL A 328 -4.48 -5.87 -8.71
N ASP A 329 -5.19 -5.50 -7.65
CA ASP A 329 -5.08 -6.06 -6.31
C ASP A 329 -5.25 -7.59 -6.35
N SER A 330 -6.31 -8.11 -6.97
CA SER A 330 -6.55 -9.56 -7.10
C SER A 330 -5.47 -10.29 -7.90
N GLN A 331 -4.87 -9.64 -8.91
CA GLN A 331 -3.89 -10.25 -9.80
C GLN A 331 -2.50 -10.38 -9.16
N TYR A 332 -2.10 -9.41 -8.33
CA TYR A 332 -0.73 -9.33 -7.80
C TYR A 332 -0.62 -9.59 -6.29
N PHE A 333 -1.74 -9.70 -5.56
CA PHE A 333 -1.78 -10.05 -4.13
C PHE A 333 -0.91 -11.26 -3.79
N THR A 334 -1.12 -12.41 -4.45
CA THR A 334 -0.34 -13.63 -4.15
C THR A 334 1.16 -13.44 -4.42
N VAL A 335 1.53 -12.62 -5.40
CA VAL A 335 2.95 -12.34 -5.74
C VAL A 335 3.61 -11.51 -4.64
N GLU A 336 2.92 -10.47 -4.15
CA GLU A 336 3.37 -9.68 -3.00
C GLU A 336 3.46 -10.53 -1.72
N GLU A 337 2.42 -11.30 -1.41
CA GLU A 337 2.41 -12.18 -0.24
C GLU A 337 3.54 -13.21 -0.27
N ASN A 338 3.81 -13.80 -1.42
CA ASN A 338 4.92 -14.74 -1.59
C ASN A 338 6.27 -14.07 -1.34
N ILE A 339 6.54 -12.90 -1.94
CA ILE A 339 7.80 -12.18 -1.73
C ILE A 339 7.98 -11.80 -0.26
N ARG A 340 6.93 -11.25 0.38
CA ARG A 340 6.96 -10.86 1.80
C ARG A 340 7.19 -12.06 2.73
N ASN A 341 6.61 -13.21 2.44
CA ASN A 341 6.77 -14.42 3.26
C ASN A 341 8.08 -15.16 3.01
N GLN A 342 8.58 -15.18 1.77
CA GLN A 342 9.95 -15.60 1.48
C GLN A 342 10.97 -14.73 2.23
N PHE A 343 10.76 -13.41 2.28
CA PHE A 343 11.61 -12.48 3.02
C PHE A 343 11.54 -12.68 4.54
N ARG A 344 10.34 -12.93 5.07
CA ARG A 344 10.16 -13.37 6.47
C ARG A 344 10.95 -14.65 6.75
N LYS A 345 10.85 -15.67 5.89
CA LYS A 345 11.61 -16.93 6.05
C LYS A 345 13.13 -16.76 5.92
N TYR A 346 13.59 -15.80 5.12
CA TYR A 346 15.00 -15.40 5.08
C TYR A 346 15.43 -14.76 6.41
N LEU A 347 14.63 -13.84 6.96
CA LEU A 347 14.86 -13.26 8.28
C LEU A 347 14.86 -14.33 9.38
N ASP A 348 13.95 -15.30 9.36
CA ASP A 348 13.90 -16.41 10.33
C ASP A 348 15.25 -17.14 10.45
N ILE A 349 16.07 -17.22 9.38
CA ILE A 349 17.43 -17.76 9.43
C ILE A 349 18.39 -16.81 10.16
N LEU A 350 18.32 -15.50 9.86
CA LEU A 350 19.15 -14.47 10.50
C LEU A 350 18.83 -14.26 11.99
N GLU A 351 17.67 -14.71 12.46
CA GLU A 351 17.26 -14.66 13.87
C GLU A 351 17.36 -16.03 14.57
N ALA A 352 17.75 -17.10 13.84
CA ALA A 352 17.75 -18.45 14.35
C ALA A 352 18.85 -18.69 15.40
N LYS A 353 18.43 -19.16 16.59
CA LYS A 353 19.33 -19.75 17.59
C LYS A 353 20.08 -20.93 16.95
N PRO A 354 21.35 -21.22 17.31
CA PRO A 354 22.19 -22.20 16.62
C PRO A 354 21.54 -23.57 16.41
N GLN A 355 20.81 -24.08 17.41
CA GLN A 355 20.14 -25.38 17.36
C GLN A 355 18.96 -25.47 16.39
N PHE A 356 18.43 -24.33 15.89
CA PHE A 356 17.31 -24.28 14.95
C PHE A 356 17.72 -23.83 13.54
N GLN A 357 18.99 -23.43 13.32
CA GLN A 357 19.46 -22.91 12.03
C GLN A 357 19.23 -23.87 10.87
N GLU A 358 19.46 -25.19 11.04
CA GLU A 358 19.21 -26.18 9.99
C GLU A 358 17.72 -26.28 9.63
N VAL A 359 16.84 -26.25 10.63
CA VAL A 359 15.38 -26.29 10.44
C VAL A 359 14.90 -25.02 9.72
N LYS A 360 15.35 -23.83 10.14
CA LYS A 360 14.99 -22.56 9.48
C LYS A 360 15.50 -22.48 8.04
N GLN A 361 16.73 -22.93 7.76
CA GLN A 361 17.25 -23.05 6.38
C GLN A 361 16.38 -23.98 5.53
N ARG A 362 16.03 -25.16 6.05
CA ARG A 362 15.18 -26.13 5.33
C ARG A 362 13.79 -25.54 5.02
N LEU A 363 13.17 -24.89 6.00
CA LEU A 363 11.87 -24.21 5.84
C LEU A 363 11.94 -23.10 4.80
N PHE A 364 13.01 -22.28 4.79
CA PHE A 364 13.20 -21.24 3.78
C PHE A 364 13.33 -21.81 2.36
N LEU A 365 14.16 -22.84 2.16
CA LEU A 365 14.39 -23.43 0.84
C LEU A 365 13.12 -24.11 0.29
N ASP A 366 12.42 -24.89 1.13
CA ASP A 366 11.14 -25.51 0.76
C ASP A 366 10.10 -24.44 0.41
N HIS A 367 9.92 -23.45 1.27
CA HIS A 367 8.96 -22.37 1.08
C HIS A 367 9.25 -21.53 -0.17
N PHE A 368 10.52 -21.15 -0.41
CA PHE A 368 10.93 -20.43 -1.62
C PHE A 368 10.56 -21.20 -2.88
N SER A 369 10.80 -22.52 -2.92
CA SER A 369 10.45 -23.36 -4.07
C SER A 369 8.94 -23.44 -4.31
N LYS A 370 8.14 -23.65 -3.25
CA LYS A 370 6.67 -23.81 -3.31
C LYS A 370 5.93 -22.51 -3.65
N THR A 371 6.45 -21.38 -3.19
CA THR A 371 5.91 -20.03 -3.49
C THR A 371 6.44 -19.46 -4.82
N GLY A 372 7.13 -20.25 -5.64
CA GLY A 372 7.53 -19.89 -7.00
C GLY A 372 8.91 -19.22 -7.14
N GLY A 373 9.60 -18.92 -6.05
CA GLY A 373 10.95 -18.36 -6.03
C GLY A 373 11.08 -17.07 -6.86
N GLU A 374 12.11 -17.01 -7.71
CA GLU A 374 12.37 -15.85 -8.60
C GLU A 374 11.24 -15.53 -9.58
N LYS A 375 10.31 -16.47 -9.85
CA LYS A 375 9.17 -16.23 -10.76
C LYS A 375 8.31 -15.06 -10.31
N ASN A 376 8.21 -14.82 -9.00
CA ASN A 376 7.46 -13.68 -8.47
C ASN A 376 8.06 -12.34 -8.95
N LEU A 377 9.39 -12.22 -8.98
CA LEU A 377 10.07 -11.03 -9.50
C LEU A 377 9.83 -10.83 -11.00
N TYR A 378 9.89 -11.90 -11.81
CA TYR A 378 9.59 -11.81 -13.24
C TYR A 378 8.13 -11.41 -13.50
N VAL A 379 7.18 -11.89 -12.68
CA VAL A 379 5.75 -11.47 -12.79
C VAL A 379 5.58 -9.98 -12.51
N LEU A 380 6.30 -9.40 -11.54
CA LEU A 380 6.31 -7.95 -11.31
C LEU A 380 7.00 -7.18 -12.44
N TYR A 381 8.11 -7.70 -12.97
CA TYR A 381 8.82 -7.10 -14.10
C TYR A 381 7.94 -7.10 -15.37
N ASP A 382 7.28 -8.20 -15.70
CA ASP A 382 6.33 -8.28 -16.82
C ASP A 382 5.05 -7.44 -16.60
N ALA A 383 4.64 -7.22 -15.34
CA ALA A 383 3.57 -6.28 -15.01
C ALA A 383 3.92 -4.85 -15.42
N LEU A 384 5.12 -4.39 -15.05
CA LEU A 384 5.61 -3.04 -15.32
C LEU A 384 5.97 -2.83 -16.80
N MET A 385 6.55 -3.84 -17.44
CA MET A 385 6.92 -3.78 -18.86
C MET A 385 5.75 -4.05 -19.81
N GLY A 386 4.54 -4.31 -19.30
CA GLY A 386 3.34 -4.57 -20.11
C GLY A 386 3.35 -5.91 -20.85
N ARG A 387 4.22 -6.84 -20.47
CA ARG A 387 4.35 -8.19 -21.05
C ARG A 387 3.48 -9.25 -20.35
N ASN A 388 2.60 -8.82 -19.45
CA ASN A 388 1.64 -9.69 -18.77
C ASN A 388 0.50 -10.17 -19.70
N THR A 389 -0.34 -11.07 -19.20
CA THR A 389 -1.46 -11.71 -19.94
C THR A 389 -2.52 -10.74 -20.48
N PHE A 390 -2.56 -9.49 -20.01
CA PHE A 390 -3.50 -8.47 -20.46
C PHE A 390 -2.89 -7.44 -21.41
N GLY A 391 -1.57 -7.50 -21.65
CA GLY A 391 -0.88 -6.71 -22.68
C GLY A 391 -0.78 -5.20 -22.40
N GLU A 392 -0.91 -4.79 -21.14
CA GLU A 392 -0.91 -3.39 -20.71
C GLU A 392 -0.06 -3.23 -19.44
N SER A 393 0.73 -2.15 -19.32
CA SER A 393 1.56 -1.93 -18.13
C SER A 393 0.69 -1.59 -16.92
N ILE A 394 1.01 -2.19 -15.78
CA ILE A 394 0.37 -1.85 -14.49
C ILE A 394 0.51 -0.35 -14.16
N LEU A 395 1.58 0.31 -14.59
CA LEU A 395 1.76 1.76 -14.42
C LEU A 395 0.70 2.55 -15.21
N ASP A 396 0.46 2.16 -16.47
CA ASP A 396 -0.53 2.78 -17.35
C ASP A 396 -1.97 2.48 -16.85
N VAL A 397 -2.18 1.36 -16.13
CA VAL A 397 -3.45 1.07 -15.42
C VAL A 397 -3.63 1.99 -14.21
N VAL A 398 -2.63 2.08 -13.33
CA VAL A 398 -2.63 2.93 -12.12
C VAL A 398 -2.81 4.40 -12.48
N GLU A 399 -2.05 4.90 -13.46
CA GLU A 399 -2.15 6.27 -13.96
C GLU A 399 -3.60 6.64 -14.34
N ARG A 400 -4.32 5.74 -15.02
CA ARG A 400 -5.69 6.01 -15.46
C ARG A 400 -6.70 5.98 -14.31
N TYR A 401 -6.66 4.97 -13.42
CA TYR A 401 -7.68 4.89 -12.36
C TYR A 401 -7.49 5.92 -11.25
N GLU A 402 -6.26 6.40 -11.03
CA GLU A 402 -5.93 7.55 -10.17
C GLU A 402 -5.99 8.91 -10.89
N ALA A 403 -6.53 8.94 -12.11
CA ALA A 403 -6.73 10.15 -12.93
C ALA A 403 -5.47 11.03 -13.05
N ARG A 404 -4.32 10.42 -13.34
CA ARG A 404 -3.00 11.08 -13.46
C ARG A 404 -2.60 11.87 -12.21
N ASN A 405 -2.89 11.33 -11.02
CA ASN A 405 -2.35 11.86 -9.77
C ASN A 405 -0.86 11.47 -9.64
N ARG A 406 0.02 12.42 -9.95
CA ARG A 406 1.48 12.25 -9.90
C ARG A 406 1.97 11.67 -8.58
N ARG A 407 1.55 12.23 -7.44
CA ARG A 407 2.03 11.79 -6.11
C ARG A 407 1.66 10.34 -5.84
N VAL A 408 0.43 9.93 -6.16
CA VAL A 408 -0.02 8.54 -6.02
C VAL A 408 0.75 7.58 -6.94
N LEU A 409 1.06 8.02 -8.16
CA LEU A 409 1.88 7.23 -9.10
C LEU A 409 3.35 7.13 -8.63
N GLU A 410 3.93 8.20 -8.09
CA GLU A 410 5.26 8.16 -7.46
C GLU A 410 5.28 7.20 -6.27
N ASP A 411 4.31 7.30 -5.35
CA ASP A 411 4.19 6.38 -4.20
C ASP A 411 4.05 4.91 -4.66
N PHE A 412 3.30 4.64 -5.74
CA PHE A 412 3.23 3.32 -6.38
C PHE A 412 4.60 2.83 -6.86
N CYS A 413 5.39 3.71 -7.49
CA CYS A 413 6.73 3.37 -7.98
C CYS A 413 7.70 3.09 -6.82
N VAL A 414 7.65 3.85 -5.71
CA VAL A 414 8.45 3.57 -4.51
C VAL A 414 8.15 2.18 -3.96
N ARG A 415 6.87 1.85 -3.74
CA ARG A 415 6.44 0.57 -3.17
C ARG A 415 6.81 -0.63 -4.05
N MET A 416 6.72 -0.47 -5.37
CA MET A 416 7.21 -1.49 -6.31
C MET A 416 8.72 -1.71 -6.17
N LYS A 417 9.53 -0.65 -6.02
CA LYS A 417 10.99 -0.76 -5.79
C LYS A 417 11.30 -1.45 -4.46
N GLU A 418 10.57 -1.14 -3.40
CA GLU A 418 10.69 -1.82 -2.09
C GLU A 418 10.35 -3.31 -2.21
N LEU A 419 9.28 -3.66 -2.92
CA LEU A 419 8.89 -5.06 -3.14
C LEU A 419 9.93 -5.84 -3.96
N PHE A 420 10.52 -5.22 -4.99
CA PHE A 420 11.70 -5.78 -5.68
C PHE A 420 12.88 -5.96 -4.72
N CYS A 421 13.18 -4.97 -3.87
CA CYS A 421 14.29 -5.06 -2.91
C CYS A 421 14.13 -6.28 -1.97
N LEU A 422 12.94 -6.50 -1.41
CA LEU A 422 12.64 -7.68 -0.60
C LEU A 422 12.90 -8.98 -1.38
N GLY A 423 12.36 -9.10 -2.60
CA GLY A 423 12.52 -10.32 -3.39
C GLY A 423 13.94 -10.55 -3.91
N LEU A 424 14.72 -9.49 -4.15
CA LEU A 424 16.14 -9.59 -4.52
C LEU A 424 17.00 -10.02 -3.32
N ILE A 425 16.76 -9.49 -2.12
CA ILE A 425 17.42 -9.94 -0.88
C ILE A 425 17.19 -11.45 -0.68
N VAL A 426 15.95 -11.91 -0.85
CA VAL A 426 15.58 -13.34 -0.82
C VAL A 426 16.32 -14.15 -1.86
N LEU A 427 16.30 -13.72 -3.13
CA LEU A 427 16.92 -14.46 -4.25
C LEU A 427 18.42 -14.66 -4.01
N LEU A 428 19.11 -13.61 -3.58
CA LEU A 428 20.54 -13.65 -3.30
C LEU A 428 20.86 -14.51 -2.07
N GLY A 429 20.03 -14.46 -1.03
CA GLY A 429 20.08 -15.41 0.09
C GLY A 429 19.92 -16.86 -0.36
N HIS A 430 18.98 -17.14 -1.27
CA HIS A 430 18.79 -18.47 -1.85
C HIS A 430 19.99 -18.93 -2.68
N CYS A 431 20.54 -18.07 -3.55
CA CYS A 431 21.75 -18.38 -4.33
C CYS A 431 22.96 -18.70 -3.43
N ALA A 432 23.14 -17.92 -2.35
CA ALA A 432 24.20 -18.16 -1.37
C ALA A 432 24.11 -19.54 -0.68
N LEU A 433 22.89 -20.06 -0.45
CA LEU A 433 22.67 -21.38 0.15
C LEU A 433 22.82 -22.54 -0.84
N THR A 434 22.53 -22.32 -2.12
CA THR A 434 22.25 -23.42 -3.07
C THR A 434 23.15 -23.48 -4.31
N GLN A 435 23.76 -22.36 -4.71
CA GLN A 435 24.33 -22.18 -6.04
C GLN A 435 25.73 -21.57 -6.06
N GLY A 436 26.22 -21.04 -4.93
CA GLY A 436 27.57 -20.50 -4.80
C GLY A 436 27.74 -19.11 -5.41
N GLU A 437 28.97 -18.57 -5.30
CA GLU A 437 29.23 -17.15 -5.56
C GLU A 437 29.16 -16.77 -7.04
N ASP A 438 29.50 -17.67 -7.97
CA ASP A 438 29.42 -17.40 -9.41
C ASP A 438 27.96 -17.14 -9.86
N MET A 439 27.02 -17.95 -9.39
CA MET A 439 25.58 -17.81 -9.68
C MET A 439 24.96 -16.61 -8.94
N GLU A 440 25.43 -16.30 -7.73
CA GLU A 440 25.08 -15.09 -6.98
C GLU A 440 25.42 -13.84 -7.83
N GLN A 441 26.62 -13.79 -8.42
CA GLN A 441 27.05 -12.68 -9.28
C GLN A 441 26.33 -12.65 -10.64
N GLU A 442 26.02 -13.80 -11.24
CA GLU A 442 25.20 -13.86 -12.46
C GLU A 442 23.80 -13.25 -12.22
N LYS A 443 23.13 -13.66 -11.14
CA LYS A 443 21.80 -13.15 -10.78
C LYS A 443 21.81 -11.68 -10.37
N LEU A 444 22.87 -11.20 -9.71
CA LEU A 444 23.06 -9.76 -9.48
C LEU A 444 23.13 -8.97 -10.79
N SER A 445 23.93 -9.43 -11.76
CA SER A 445 24.10 -8.77 -13.05
C SER A 445 22.79 -8.76 -13.86
N GLU A 446 22.06 -9.89 -13.90
CA GLU A 446 20.76 -10.00 -14.57
C GLU A 446 19.73 -9.00 -14.01
N TRP A 447 19.57 -8.99 -12.68
CA TRP A 447 18.56 -8.15 -12.04
C TRP A 447 18.96 -6.67 -12.01
N SER A 448 20.26 -6.34 -11.99
CA SER A 448 20.75 -4.96 -12.12
C SER A 448 20.23 -4.28 -13.39
N VAL A 449 20.35 -4.96 -14.54
CA VAL A 449 19.80 -4.46 -15.81
C VAL A 449 18.27 -4.40 -15.77
N SER A 450 17.60 -5.44 -15.28
CA SER A 450 16.13 -5.51 -15.25
C SER A 450 15.49 -4.41 -14.39
N ILE A 451 16.09 -4.07 -13.24
CA ILE A 451 15.63 -2.97 -12.38
C ILE A 451 15.92 -1.60 -13.03
N GLN A 452 17.06 -1.42 -13.69
CA GLN A 452 17.34 -0.18 -14.43
C GLN A 452 16.28 0.08 -15.52
N GLU A 453 15.83 -0.96 -16.23
CA GLU A 453 14.71 -0.85 -17.18
C GLU A 453 13.39 -0.47 -16.50
N VAL A 454 13.07 -1.11 -15.37
CA VAL A 454 11.88 -0.81 -14.55
C VAL A 454 11.85 0.66 -14.12
N GLU A 455 12.93 1.15 -13.53
CA GLU A 455 13.02 2.53 -13.03
C GLU A 455 12.98 3.55 -14.16
N THR A 456 13.58 3.22 -15.32
CA THR A 456 13.47 4.04 -16.54
C THR A 456 12.02 4.13 -17.03
N LYS A 457 11.27 3.02 -17.04
CA LYS A 457 9.84 3.01 -17.41
C LYS A 457 8.98 3.74 -16.37
N MET A 458 9.23 3.57 -15.07
CA MET A 458 8.57 4.33 -14.00
C MET A 458 8.74 5.84 -14.20
N LYS A 459 9.98 6.29 -14.38
CA LYS A 459 10.31 7.70 -14.63
C LYS A 459 9.61 8.25 -15.88
N ALA A 460 9.61 7.50 -16.97
CA ALA A 460 8.94 7.92 -18.21
C ALA A 460 7.42 8.11 -18.06
N VAL A 461 6.73 7.27 -17.28
CA VAL A 461 5.28 7.44 -17.01
C VAL A 461 5.04 8.64 -16.09
N ILE A 462 5.87 8.85 -15.07
CA ILE A 462 5.78 10.04 -14.19
C ILE A 462 6.03 11.33 -15.00
N GLU A 463 7.01 11.36 -15.90
CA GLU A 463 7.29 12.51 -16.77
C GLU A 463 6.13 12.82 -17.73
N GLU A 464 5.48 11.80 -18.32
CA GLU A 464 4.30 12.01 -19.19
C GLU A 464 3.05 12.43 -18.38
N CYS A 465 2.90 11.92 -17.15
CA CYS A 465 1.88 12.34 -16.20
C CYS A 465 2.05 13.82 -15.80
N VAL A 466 3.29 14.26 -15.52
CA VAL A 466 3.62 15.68 -15.28
C VAL A 466 3.36 16.51 -16.54
N LYS A 467 3.75 16.04 -17.71
CA LYS A 467 3.55 16.78 -18.98
C LYS A 467 2.07 16.95 -19.36
N SER A 468 1.22 15.98 -19.05
CA SER A 468 -0.22 15.97 -19.36
C SER A 468 -1.09 16.64 -18.28
N PHE A 469 -0.48 17.36 -17.34
CA PHE A 469 -1.21 17.97 -16.23
C PHE A 469 -2.27 19.01 -16.65
N PRO A 470 -2.09 19.86 -17.68
CA PRO A 470 -3.06 20.90 -18.02
C PRO A 470 -4.38 20.31 -18.54
N GLU A 471 -4.29 19.31 -19.42
CA GLU A 471 -5.47 18.61 -19.94
C GLU A 471 -6.21 17.88 -18.82
N GLN A 472 -5.49 17.21 -17.92
CA GLN A 472 -6.11 16.54 -16.77
C GLN A 472 -6.75 17.55 -15.80
N ALA A 473 -6.09 18.66 -15.49
CA ALA A 473 -6.62 19.68 -14.59
C ALA A 473 -7.92 20.29 -15.12
N CYS A 474 -8.03 20.44 -16.45
CA CYS A 474 -9.27 20.87 -17.10
C CYS A 474 -10.39 19.84 -16.93
N LEU A 475 -10.11 18.55 -17.13
CA LEU A 475 -11.08 17.46 -16.91
C LEU A 475 -11.51 17.34 -15.43
N ASP A 476 -10.58 17.50 -14.50
CA ASP A 476 -10.86 17.44 -13.07
C ASP A 476 -11.74 18.61 -12.61
N VAL A 477 -11.42 19.84 -13.05
CA VAL A 477 -12.25 21.02 -12.78
C VAL A 477 -13.63 20.85 -13.41
N GLN A 478 -13.74 20.27 -14.62
CA GLN A 478 -15.03 19.90 -15.20
C GLN A 478 -15.79 18.93 -14.30
N LYS A 479 -15.17 17.82 -13.87
CA LYS A 479 -15.81 16.80 -13.02
C LYS A 479 -16.31 17.40 -11.70
N LEU A 480 -15.42 18.06 -10.95
CA LEU A 480 -15.72 18.65 -9.65
C LEU A 480 -16.82 19.73 -9.71
N VAL A 481 -16.94 20.42 -10.84
CA VAL A 481 -18.02 21.38 -11.11
C VAL A 481 -19.35 20.69 -11.42
N HIS A 482 -19.36 19.56 -12.15
CA HIS A 482 -20.59 18.81 -12.43
C HIS A 482 -21.12 18.07 -11.20
N GLU A 483 -20.25 17.67 -10.26
CA GLU A 483 -20.64 16.98 -9.02
C GLU A 483 -21.25 17.92 -7.96
N LYS A 484 -21.12 19.24 -8.12
CA LYS A 484 -21.63 20.25 -7.17
C LYS A 484 -22.74 21.11 -7.76
N GLU A 485 -23.99 20.70 -7.57
CA GLU A 485 -25.15 21.55 -7.81
C GLU A 485 -25.33 22.60 -6.69
N GLY A 486 -25.18 23.88 -7.05
CA GLY A 486 -25.48 25.02 -6.17
C GLY A 486 -24.39 25.40 -5.16
N GLY A 487 -24.00 26.68 -5.16
CA GLY A 487 -23.03 27.22 -4.22
C GLY A 487 -22.75 28.71 -4.45
N ASN A 488 -22.03 29.32 -3.53
CA ASN A 488 -21.51 30.68 -3.69
C ASN A 488 -20.29 30.65 -4.61
N LEU A 489 -20.21 31.60 -5.56
CA LEU A 489 -19.13 31.69 -6.55
C LEU A 489 -17.75 31.91 -5.91
N GLN A 490 -17.69 32.58 -4.76
CA GLN A 490 -16.43 32.75 -4.03
C GLN A 490 -15.95 31.42 -3.43
N ASP A 491 -16.85 30.66 -2.80
CA ASP A 491 -16.51 29.40 -2.15
C ASP A 491 -16.11 28.36 -3.20
N MET A 492 -16.83 28.30 -4.33
CA MET A 492 -16.45 27.46 -5.49
C MET A 492 -15.05 27.79 -6.02
N ALA A 493 -14.67 29.07 -6.11
CA ALA A 493 -13.32 29.45 -6.56
C ALA A 493 -12.22 28.97 -5.58
N GLN A 494 -12.49 29.05 -4.28
CA GLN A 494 -11.56 28.63 -3.23
C GLN A 494 -11.44 27.09 -3.13
N GLU A 495 -12.55 26.37 -3.31
CA GLU A 495 -12.56 24.90 -3.37
C GLU A 495 -11.81 24.37 -4.59
N LEU A 496 -12.05 24.94 -5.77
CA LEU A 496 -11.31 24.58 -6.99
C LEU A 496 -9.82 24.86 -6.85
N LEU A 497 -9.44 25.98 -6.24
CA LEU A 497 -8.04 26.28 -5.94
C LEU A 497 -7.44 25.24 -4.98
N SER A 498 -8.13 24.91 -3.89
CA SER A 498 -7.64 23.95 -2.89
C SER A 498 -7.50 22.54 -3.46
N PHE A 499 -8.42 22.12 -4.34
CA PHE A 499 -8.30 20.88 -5.09
C PHE A 499 -7.07 20.88 -6.01
N LEU A 500 -6.89 21.94 -6.83
CA LEU A 500 -5.78 22.05 -7.78
C LEU A 500 -4.42 22.13 -7.07
N GLU A 501 -4.33 22.87 -5.96
CA GLU A 501 -3.13 22.98 -5.13
C GLU A 501 -2.75 21.63 -4.48
N LYS A 502 -3.72 20.84 -4.03
CA LYS A 502 -3.48 19.49 -3.48
C LYS A 502 -3.13 18.48 -4.60
N LYS A 503 -3.82 18.60 -5.74
CA LYS A 503 -3.63 17.92 -7.03
C LYS A 503 -2.21 17.94 -7.57
N TYR A 504 -1.78 19.19 -7.74
CA TYR A 504 -0.69 19.64 -8.59
C TYR A 504 0.16 20.61 -7.78
N ASP A 505 0.76 20.09 -6.71
CA ASP A 505 1.52 20.84 -5.70
C ASP A 505 2.75 21.56 -6.27
N TRP A 506 3.30 21.06 -7.39
CA TRP A 506 4.37 21.70 -8.16
C TRP A 506 3.92 22.90 -9.03
N VAL A 507 2.62 23.23 -9.04
CA VAL A 507 2.04 24.28 -9.90
C VAL A 507 1.36 25.37 -9.05
N LYS A 508 1.49 26.62 -9.48
CA LYS A 508 0.73 27.76 -8.95
C LYS A 508 -0.43 28.11 -9.85
N TRP A 509 -1.57 28.39 -9.23
CA TRP A 509 -2.89 28.41 -9.82
C TRP A 509 -3.59 29.73 -9.54
N SER A 510 -4.37 30.20 -10.53
CA SER A 510 -5.28 31.31 -10.40
C SER A 510 -6.62 30.94 -11.04
N VAL A 511 -7.61 30.68 -10.19
CA VAL A 511 -8.98 30.32 -10.57
C VAL A 511 -9.82 31.59 -10.58
N ARG A 512 -10.53 31.86 -11.67
CA ARG A 512 -11.49 32.98 -11.75
C ARG A 512 -12.86 32.47 -12.20
N ILE A 513 -13.90 32.92 -11.52
CA ILE A 513 -15.29 32.59 -11.85
C ILE A 513 -16.01 33.88 -12.23
N ILE A 514 -16.59 33.90 -13.43
CA ILE A 514 -17.19 35.08 -14.06
C ILE A 514 -18.66 34.80 -14.29
N ASN A 515 -19.52 35.52 -13.59
CA ASN A 515 -20.97 35.39 -13.70
C ASN A 515 -21.45 36.02 -15.02
N HIS A 516 -22.13 35.23 -15.86
CA HIS A 516 -22.71 35.63 -17.14
C HIS A 516 -24.26 35.59 -17.12
N SER A 517 -24.92 35.55 -15.96
CA SER A 517 -26.39 35.70 -15.89
C SER A 517 -26.84 36.99 -16.60
N GLY A 518 -27.61 36.86 -17.69
CA GLY A 518 -28.10 38.04 -18.43
C GLY A 518 -28.43 37.92 -19.93
N SER A 519 -28.32 36.76 -20.58
CA SER A 519 -28.72 36.63 -22.01
C SER A 519 -29.43 35.31 -22.32
N SER A 520 -30.71 35.24 -21.93
CA SER A 520 -31.57 34.03 -21.99
C SER A 520 -31.89 33.49 -23.40
N ASN A 521 -31.25 34.00 -24.46
CA ASN A 521 -31.39 33.54 -25.85
C ASN A 521 -30.08 32.98 -26.46
N TRP A 522 -28.98 32.96 -25.71
CA TRP A 522 -27.64 32.58 -26.21
C TRP A 522 -27.52 31.12 -26.71
N ARG A 523 -28.25 30.16 -26.12
CA ARG A 523 -28.17 28.72 -26.46
C ARG A 523 -28.46 28.38 -27.94
N ILE A 524 -28.97 29.32 -28.73
CA ILE A 524 -29.41 29.13 -30.13
C ILE A 524 -28.36 29.64 -31.15
N TRP A 525 -27.39 30.48 -30.76
CA TRP A 525 -26.56 31.26 -31.71
C TRP A 525 -25.08 30.85 -31.79
N ARG A 526 -24.69 29.69 -31.24
CA ARG A 526 -23.27 29.29 -31.09
C ARG A 526 -22.52 29.02 -32.41
N ASN A 527 -23.21 29.01 -33.56
CA ASN A 527 -22.64 28.77 -34.89
C ASN A 527 -22.60 30.03 -35.81
N TRP A 528 -22.25 31.23 -35.31
CA TRP A 528 -21.63 32.29 -36.15
C TRP A 528 -21.07 33.47 -35.34
N ARG A 529 -19.77 33.74 -35.48
CA ARG A 529 -19.05 35.03 -35.30
C ARG A 529 -19.85 36.20 -34.69
N THR A 530 -20.05 36.20 -33.38
CA THR A 530 -20.45 37.40 -32.62
C THR A 530 -19.53 37.59 -31.42
N ARG A 531 -18.78 38.70 -31.45
CA ARG A 531 -17.81 39.14 -30.44
C ARG A 531 -18.54 39.65 -29.22
N ASP A 532 -18.67 38.83 -28.18
CA ASP A 532 -19.08 39.26 -26.85
C ASP A 532 -17.82 39.57 -26.02
N ASN A 533 -17.27 40.77 -26.23
CA ASN A 533 -15.96 41.25 -25.73
C ASN A 533 -15.90 41.48 -24.20
N PHE A 534 -16.61 40.69 -23.40
CA PHE A 534 -16.63 40.84 -21.94
C PHE A 534 -15.41 40.23 -21.24
N GLN A 535 -14.63 39.38 -21.91
CA GLN A 535 -13.36 38.85 -21.42
C GLN A 535 -12.41 38.63 -22.60
N TYR A 536 -11.11 38.65 -22.36
CA TYR A 536 -10.08 38.25 -23.33
C TYR A 536 -8.82 37.77 -22.61
N VAL A 537 -8.19 36.71 -23.12
CA VAL A 537 -6.98 36.11 -22.55
C VAL A 537 -5.90 36.00 -23.61
N LYS A 538 -4.66 36.29 -23.23
CA LYS A 538 -3.44 36.04 -24.00
C LYS A 538 -2.42 35.34 -23.09
N GLY A 539 -1.66 34.40 -23.65
CA GLY A 539 -0.74 33.53 -22.91
C GLY A 539 -0.97 32.07 -23.30
N GLN A 540 -0.13 31.16 -22.81
CA GLN A 540 -0.24 29.71 -23.09
C GLN A 540 -0.81 28.93 -21.91
N ASN A 541 -0.57 29.36 -20.68
CA ASN A 541 -0.91 28.59 -19.48
C ASN A 541 -2.31 28.91 -18.93
N TRP A 542 -3.36 28.61 -19.69
CA TRP A 542 -4.74 28.76 -19.22
C TRP A 542 -5.72 27.85 -19.96
N PHE A 543 -6.88 27.59 -19.33
CA PHE A 543 -8.02 26.92 -19.93
C PHE A 543 -9.34 27.47 -19.35
N ASP A 544 -10.44 27.32 -20.09
CA ASP A 544 -11.79 27.64 -19.63
C ASP A 544 -12.67 26.39 -19.46
N VAL A 545 -13.55 26.45 -18.46
CA VAL A 545 -14.59 25.45 -18.20
C VAL A 545 -15.95 26.14 -18.27
N LEU A 546 -16.70 25.76 -19.28
CA LEU A 546 -18.02 26.31 -19.62
C LEU A 546 -19.11 25.55 -18.85
N GLN A 547 -19.73 26.18 -17.86
CA GLN A 547 -20.87 25.59 -17.15
C GLN A 547 -22.15 25.61 -18.00
N VAL A 548 -23.10 24.76 -17.60
CA VAL A 548 -24.50 24.80 -18.09
C VAL A 548 -25.31 25.94 -17.43
N GLU A 549 -24.81 26.50 -16.32
CA GLU A 549 -25.51 27.46 -15.45
C GLU A 549 -24.95 28.90 -15.48
N ASP A 550 -24.80 29.49 -16.67
CA ASP A 550 -24.46 30.92 -16.86
C ASP A 550 -23.13 31.42 -16.22
N ASN A 551 -22.25 30.59 -15.66
CA ASN A 551 -20.91 31.01 -15.22
C ASN A 551 -19.79 30.53 -16.17
N ASN A 552 -18.78 31.37 -16.36
CA ASN A 552 -17.54 30.98 -17.03
C ASN A 552 -16.40 30.85 -16.01
N ILE A 553 -15.77 29.68 -15.95
CA ILE A 553 -14.60 29.44 -15.11
C ILE A 553 -13.35 29.55 -15.99
N VAL A 554 -12.38 30.37 -15.60
CA VAL A 554 -11.10 30.53 -16.30
C VAL A 554 -9.97 30.24 -15.32
N VAL A 555 -9.26 29.15 -15.53
CA VAL A 555 -8.09 28.74 -14.73
C VAL A 555 -6.82 29.09 -15.50
N SER A 556 -5.82 29.64 -14.82
CA SER A 556 -4.48 29.83 -15.39
C SER A 556 -3.42 29.45 -14.37
N TYR A 557 -2.23 29.14 -14.85
CA TYR A 557 -1.21 28.49 -14.03
C TYR A 557 0.23 28.85 -14.42
N SER A 558 1.17 28.48 -13.57
CA SER A 558 2.62 28.63 -13.76
C SER A 558 3.33 27.57 -12.93
N SER A 559 4.36 26.95 -13.49
CA SER A 559 5.19 25.96 -12.77
C SER A 559 6.45 26.61 -12.18
N ASN A 560 6.88 27.75 -12.73
CA ASN A 560 8.06 28.50 -12.31
C ASN A 560 7.75 30.02 -12.18
N PRO A 561 6.91 30.42 -11.20
CA PRO A 561 6.35 31.77 -11.13
C PRO A 561 7.41 32.86 -10.99
N GLN A 562 7.52 33.74 -11.99
CA GLN A 562 8.49 34.83 -12.00
C GLN A 562 7.94 36.13 -11.36
N PRO A 563 8.76 36.88 -10.60
CA PRO A 563 8.34 38.17 -10.03
C PRO A 563 7.94 39.18 -11.11
N LEU A 564 6.88 39.94 -10.85
CA LEU A 564 6.35 40.98 -11.72
C LEU A 564 6.34 42.36 -11.07
N SER A 565 6.63 43.39 -11.86
CA SER A 565 6.61 44.77 -11.40
C SER A 565 5.16 45.30 -11.40
N LYS A 566 4.52 45.28 -10.23
CA LYS A 566 3.17 45.86 -10.03
C LYS A 566 3.12 47.33 -10.45
N ASP A 567 4.17 48.11 -10.14
CA ASP A 567 4.30 49.51 -10.57
C ASP A 567 4.32 49.66 -12.10
N THR A 568 4.99 48.75 -12.82
CA THR A 568 5.01 48.76 -14.29
C THR A 568 3.63 48.44 -14.86
N ILE A 569 2.92 47.45 -14.30
CA ILE A 569 1.55 47.10 -14.72
C ILE A 569 0.59 48.27 -14.44
N GLN A 570 0.71 48.90 -13.27
CA GLN A 570 -0.07 50.08 -12.92
C GLN A 570 0.18 51.24 -13.89
N LEU A 571 1.45 51.52 -14.24
CA LEU A 571 1.81 52.54 -15.24
C LEU A 571 1.22 52.23 -16.62
N LEU A 572 1.26 50.96 -17.04
CA LEU A 572 0.64 50.52 -18.30
C LEU A 572 -0.89 50.68 -18.27
N MET A 573 -1.54 50.39 -17.15
CA MET A 573 -2.98 50.56 -16.97
C MET A 573 -3.41 52.01 -16.80
N ASP A 574 -2.52 52.90 -16.36
CA ASP A 574 -2.74 54.34 -16.37
C ASP A 574 -2.41 55.03 -17.71
N GLY A 575 -1.68 54.34 -18.59
CA GLY A 575 -1.37 54.75 -19.96
C GLY A 575 -2.16 53.97 -21.03
N PRO A 576 -1.52 53.05 -21.78
CA PRO A 576 -2.15 52.34 -22.90
C PRO A 576 -3.36 51.48 -22.50
N GLY A 577 -3.37 50.83 -21.33
CA GLY A 577 -4.49 50.01 -20.84
C GLY A 577 -5.67 50.80 -20.26
N LYS A 578 -5.60 52.14 -20.19
CA LYS A 578 -6.59 52.99 -19.49
C LYS A 578 -7.97 53.03 -20.15
N LYS A 579 -8.05 52.71 -21.45
CA LYS A 579 -9.26 52.79 -22.27
C LYS A 579 -9.34 51.59 -23.21
N GLY A 580 -10.53 51.01 -23.33
CA GLY A 580 -10.78 49.83 -24.12
C GLY A 580 -11.84 48.94 -23.48
N ASP A 581 -12.30 47.94 -24.22
CA ASP A 581 -12.90 46.73 -23.69
C ASP A 581 -11.81 45.71 -23.30
N ALA A 582 -12.17 44.48 -22.95
CA ALA A 582 -11.22 43.48 -22.47
C ALA A 582 -10.13 43.16 -23.53
N GLU A 583 -10.57 42.96 -24.78
CA GLU A 583 -9.69 42.67 -25.93
C GLU A 583 -8.70 43.81 -26.17
N ALA A 584 -9.17 45.05 -26.29
CA ALA A 584 -8.31 46.20 -26.53
C ALA A 584 -7.32 46.47 -25.37
N VAL A 585 -7.66 46.13 -24.12
CA VAL A 585 -6.70 46.24 -23.01
C VAL A 585 -5.59 45.20 -23.18
N VAL A 586 -5.91 43.94 -23.44
CA VAL A 586 -4.89 42.88 -23.58
C VAL A 586 -4.00 43.09 -24.79
N GLU A 587 -4.54 43.48 -25.95
CA GLU A 587 -3.74 43.80 -27.16
C GLU A 587 -2.71 44.91 -26.91
N ASN A 588 -3.08 45.92 -26.10
CA ASN A 588 -2.18 47.01 -25.71
C ASN A 588 -1.09 46.58 -24.70
N LEU A 589 -1.33 45.50 -23.94
CA LEU A 589 -0.39 44.94 -22.96
C LEU A 589 0.47 43.80 -23.52
N GLU A 590 0.10 43.18 -24.64
CA GLU A 590 0.79 42.01 -25.22
C GLU A 590 2.29 42.23 -25.45
N LYS A 591 2.69 43.38 -26.01
CA LYS A 591 4.12 43.66 -26.26
C LYS A 591 4.90 44.01 -24.99
N PRO A 592 4.41 44.91 -24.10
CA PRO A 592 5.08 45.17 -22.82
C PRO A 592 5.19 43.97 -21.89
N LEU A 593 4.23 43.03 -21.94
CA LEU A 593 4.14 41.86 -21.06
C LEU A 593 4.38 40.55 -21.83
N SER A 594 5.30 40.56 -22.80
CA SER A 594 5.72 39.33 -23.50
C SER A 594 6.31 38.32 -22.51
N GLY A 595 5.79 37.09 -22.50
CA GLY A 595 6.15 36.03 -21.53
C GLY A 595 5.26 36.00 -20.28
N PHE A 596 4.17 36.77 -20.27
CA PHE A 596 3.16 36.75 -19.21
C PHE A 596 1.78 36.39 -19.79
N MET A 597 1.05 35.56 -19.05
CA MET A 597 -0.38 35.39 -19.24
C MET A 597 -1.09 36.66 -18.78
N VAL A 598 -1.91 37.24 -19.66
CA VAL A 598 -2.71 38.45 -19.40
C VAL A 598 -4.18 38.15 -19.68
N HIS A 599 -5.03 38.28 -18.65
CA HIS A 599 -6.48 38.10 -18.76
C HIS A 599 -7.20 39.37 -18.29
N ALA A 600 -7.99 39.99 -19.17
CA ALA A 600 -8.89 41.08 -18.80
C ALA A 600 -10.35 40.60 -18.77
N VAL A 601 -11.06 40.95 -17.70
CA VAL A 601 -12.51 40.74 -17.54
C VAL A 601 -13.20 42.09 -17.44
N SER A 602 -14.26 42.33 -18.22
CA SER A 602 -15.03 43.57 -18.16
C SER A 602 -15.61 43.77 -16.76
N ARG A 603 -15.38 44.96 -16.18
CA ARG A 603 -15.91 45.36 -14.85
C ARG A 603 -17.45 45.36 -14.77
N ARG A 604 -18.14 45.21 -15.89
CA ARG A 604 -19.60 45.05 -15.95
C ARG A 604 -20.08 43.64 -15.59
N LYS A 605 -19.18 42.65 -15.54
CA LYS A 605 -19.47 41.30 -15.08
C LYS A 605 -18.99 41.17 -13.63
N GLN A 606 -19.73 40.41 -12.82
CA GLN A 606 -19.27 40.03 -11.49
C GLN A 606 -18.24 38.92 -11.67
N SER A 607 -17.04 39.12 -11.12
CA SER A 607 -15.97 38.13 -11.12
C SER A 607 -15.41 37.94 -9.72
N PHE A 608 -15.07 36.68 -9.41
CA PHE A 608 -14.32 36.27 -8.23
C PHE A 608 -13.02 35.61 -8.66
N ALA A 609 -11.98 35.73 -7.85
CA ALA A 609 -10.67 35.12 -8.10
C ALA A 609 -10.09 34.56 -6.80
N ALA A 610 -9.45 33.40 -6.91
CA ALA A 610 -8.65 32.78 -5.86
C ALA A 610 -7.32 32.32 -6.48
N TRP A 611 -6.21 32.47 -5.76
CA TRP A 611 -4.88 32.07 -6.25
C TRP A 611 -3.94 31.68 -5.09
N ASN A 612 -2.92 30.87 -5.39
CA ASN A 612 -1.85 30.48 -4.46
C ASN A 612 -0.44 30.91 -4.92
N PHE A 613 -0.35 31.84 -5.88
CA PHE A 613 0.90 32.44 -6.32
C PHE A 613 1.59 33.23 -5.18
N PRO A 614 2.94 33.32 -5.19
CA PRO A 614 3.69 34.29 -4.38
C PRO A 614 3.19 35.73 -4.60
N GLU A 615 3.27 36.56 -3.56
CA GLU A 615 2.69 37.91 -3.55
C GLU A 615 3.24 38.81 -4.67
N ASP A 616 4.50 38.63 -5.06
CA ASP A 616 5.19 39.38 -6.10
C ASP A 616 5.12 38.73 -7.50
N CYS A 617 4.62 37.51 -7.64
CA CYS A 617 4.52 36.80 -8.93
C CYS A 617 3.12 36.81 -9.56
N HIS A 618 2.14 37.49 -8.93
CA HIS A 618 0.77 37.59 -9.42
C HIS A 618 0.18 38.98 -9.22
N TYR A 619 -0.65 39.38 -10.18
CA TYR A 619 -1.38 40.63 -10.17
C TYR A 619 -2.87 40.38 -10.45
N TRP A 620 -3.74 40.81 -9.54
CA TRP A 620 -5.19 40.83 -9.75
C TRP A 620 -5.80 42.11 -9.17
N GLU A 621 -6.13 43.07 -10.04
CA GLU A 621 -6.72 44.35 -9.63
C GLU A 621 -7.89 44.81 -10.51
N ILE A 622 -8.79 45.59 -9.92
CA ILE A 622 -9.97 46.16 -10.60
C ILE A 622 -9.66 47.59 -11.05
N HIS A 623 -9.35 47.74 -12.33
CA HIS A 623 -9.16 49.03 -12.99
C HIS A 623 -10.48 49.65 -13.44
N LYS A 624 -10.40 50.81 -14.11
CA LYS A 624 -11.58 51.59 -14.51
C LYS A 624 -12.61 50.78 -15.31
N ASN A 625 -12.17 50.02 -16.31
CA ASN A 625 -13.03 49.32 -17.27
C ASN A 625 -13.00 47.78 -17.13
N VAL A 626 -11.93 47.23 -16.55
CA VAL A 626 -11.65 45.78 -16.47
C VAL A 626 -11.07 45.40 -15.10
N ALA A 627 -11.30 44.17 -14.66
CA ALA A 627 -10.39 43.47 -13.75
C ALA A 627 -9.29 42.82 -14.59
N LEU A 628 -8.03 42.92 -14.15
CA LEU A 628 -6.87 42.43 -14.88
C LEU A 628 -6.15 41.37 -14.05
N CYS A 629 -5.88 40.20 -14.64
CA CYS A 629 -4.97 39.19 -14.12
C CYS A 629 -3.66 39.19 -14.91
N VAL A 630 -2.50 39.14 -14.24
CA VAL A 630 -1.19 38.92 -14.85
C VAL A 630 -0.35 37.95 -14.01
N HIS A 631 0.32 36.99 -14.64
CA HIS A 631 1.42 36.18 -14.08
C HIS A 631 2.30 35.62 -15.21
N SER A 632 3.45 34.99 -14.92
CA SER A 632 4.33 34.42 -15.96
C SER A 632 3.66 33.28 -16.75
N ASP A 633 4.06 33.12 -18.02
CA ASP A 633 3.69 31.96 -18.88
C ASP A 633 4.60 30.73 -18.63
N GLU A 634 5.59 30.83 -17.75
CA GLU A 634 6.43 29.72 -17.25
C GLU A 634 6.11 29.46 -15.78
#